data_AF-A0A7W4FWF6-F1
#
_entry.id   AF-A0A7W4FWF6-F1
#
_cell.length_a   1.000
_cell.length_b   1.000
_cell.length_c   1.000
_cell.angle_alpha   90.00
_cell.angle_beta   90.00
_cell.angle_gamma   90.00
#
_symmetry.space_group_name_H-M   'P 1'
#
loop_
_entity.id
_entity.type
_entity.pdbx_description
1 polymer ?
#
loop_
_entity_poly.entity_id
_entity_poly.type
_entity_poly.pdbx_seq_one_letter_code
_entity_poly.pdbx_strand_id
1 'polypeptide(L)'
;MSAIVNLALLESLKAHDFKDEIDLYIPFLANTILEIEAYPFDVPSLANKFKEKFGFKPPEAVVKVLLVRAKKNKLVKIENHLYVPISENLTPFREQYEKNKAHLEDALASVIFDFIEFTNSTFDKIITAEYAENILLTFIENNVASLISKKAVSKRDSKNNIKNESHLVASYIAHLYQKNSRDWEEVQTVIKGVVLANYLFFADTKAKVSAKKTYCNISVYLDTPLIVALLGYNGNLSKNAIQELLQLLQSLEVNVYIFDKTLKETEGLFEAWKRDLKRGSADNFNPATLHLLLSRNIDIPQLETQQALLEKNLAGLGINVKYGWRINPEHQCDEKELESHLKRMRAVSSTSKQSIEHDVICISRVNNSRAGVVTKSLNDNFSVFVTPNASLIKHANRFFSSDIDSGIPIVISDTWLTTIFWLKHQNNYKDLPTHSLVSHAYATLNKSDSVWDNFLSRFKRLNAEGVIDDETVEIVRYHKSLLKEVNDCSIEVGDDFSDEGVLEIVKRIEAQKEEAKNLAVASAITLEQEKLSTVISKLSKSDETVIKFESFIDKSSRTLSLIVTAILGSSLILGFYGSLKGLDVFNGETNFILGLATIIMFSLNILGTFWGINLITIYKKLSEKLSKWWKNKILNEQNSSTSLDPFIDEEKP
;
A
#
# COMPACT_ATOMS: atom_id res chain seq x y z
N MET A 1 -14.99 -23.05 -24.33
CA MET A 1 -13.59 -22.74 -24.00
C MET A 1 -13.58 -21.38 -23.35
N SER A 2 -12.93 -21.25 -22.19
CA SER A 2 -12.85 -19.99 -21.43
C SER A 2 -12.17 -18.92 -22.28
N ALA A 3 -12.76 -17.72 -22.34
CA ALA A 3 -12.16 -16.57 -23.00
C ALA A 3 -10.88 -16.13 -22.27
N ILE A 4 -10.84 -16.29 -20.95
CA ILE A 4 -9.68 -15.98 -20.09
C ILE A 4 -8.48 -16.84 -20.49
N VAL A 5 -8.68 -18.15 -20.68
CA VAL A 5 -7.59 -19.06 -21.09
C VAL A 5 -6.99 -18.63 -22.42
N ASN A 6 -7.81 -18.27 -23.41
CA ASN A 6 -7.33 -17.80 -24.71
C ASN A 6 -6.54 -16.49 -24.62
N LEU A 7 -6.90 -15.61 -23.69
CA LEU A 7 -6.17 -14.38 -23.42
C LEU A 7 -4.85 -14.66 -22.68
N ALA A 8 -4.86 -15.48 -21.62
CA ALA A 8 -3.65 -15.89 -20.92
C ALA A 8 -2.65 -16.61 -21.83
N LEU A 9 -3.17 -17.38 -22.80
CA LEU A 9 -2.35 -17.99 -23.84
C LEU A 9 -1.57 -16.94 -24.64
N LEU A 10 -2.13 -15.73 -24.87
CA LEU A 10 -1.44 -14.62 -25.55
C LEU A 10 -0.10 -14.26 -24.90
N GLU A 11 -0.07 -14.26 -23.57
CA GLU A 11 1.14 -13.99 -22.81
C GLU A 11 2.05 -15.23 -22.75
N SER A 12 1.50 -16.43 -22.55
CA SER A 12 2.32 -17.64 -22.32
C SER A 12 3.01 -18.19 -23.58
N LEU A 13 2.45 -17.94 -24.76
CA LEU A 13 3.02 -18.38 -26.05
C LEU A 13 3.75 -17.26 -26.78
N LYS A 14 3.93 -16.10 -26.16
CA LYS A 14 4.60 -14.97 -26.79
C LYS A 14 6.04 -15.31 -27.15
N ALA A 15 6.49 -14.91 -28.33
CA ALA A 15 7.87 -15.15 -28.75
C ALA A 15 8.85 -14.39 -27.84
N HIS A 16 9.84 -15.08 -27.27
CA HIS A 16 10.88 -14.46 -26.44
C HIS A 16 11.86 -13.60 -27.26
N ASP A 17 12.17 -14.04 -28.48
CA ASP A 17 12.98 -13.30 -29.45
C ASP A 17 12.11 -12.89 -30.64
N PHE A 18 11.67 -11.63 -30.66
CA PHE A 18 10.88 -11.07 -31.75
C PHE A 18 11.62 -9.88 -32.40
N LYS A 19 11.57 -9.77 -33.73
CA LYS A 19 12.23 -8.66 -34.45
C LYS A 19 11.40 -7.39 -34.44
N ASP A 20 10.09 -7.55 -34.36
CA ASP A 20 9.12 -6.48 -34.14
C ASP A 20 7.83 -7.04 -33.51
N GLU A 21 6.96 -6.15 -33.04
CA GLU A 21 5.80 -6.50 -32.20
C GLU A 21 4.77 -7.39 -32.91
N ILE A 22 4.76 -7.43 -34.25
CA ILE A 22 3.87 -8.33 -34.99
C ILE A 22 4.37 -9.78 -34.93
N ASP A 23 5.68 -10.01 -34.75
CA ASP A 23 6.25 -11.37 -34.61
C ASP A 23 5.76 -12.06 -33.32
N LEU A 24 5.40 -11.26 -32.30
CA LEU A 24 4.81 -11.73 -31.05
C LEU A 24 3.58 -12.62 -31.28
N TYR A 25 2.83 -12.32 -32.34
CA TYR A 25 1.54 -12.94 -32.62
C TYR A 25 1.61 -14.17 -33.53
N ILE A 26 2.80 -14.53 -34.02
CA ILE A 26 2.97 -15.66 -34.95
C ILE A 26 2.52 -17.00 -34.36
N PRO A 27 2.83 -17.34 -33.09
CA PRO A 27 2.33 -18.58 -32.48
C PRO A 27 0.79 -18.66 -32.45
N PHE A 28 0.11 -17.55 -32.19
CA PHE A 28 -1.35 -17.48 -32.19
C PHE A 28 -1.94 -17.59 -33.57
N LEU A 29 -1.34 -16.90 -34.53
CA LEU A 29 -1.71 -17.00 -35.93
C LEU A 29 -1.58 -18.45 -36.42
N ALA A 30 -0.45 -19.10 -36.13
CA ALA A 30 -0.20 -20.50 -36.49
C ALA A 30 -1.29 -21.43 -35.92
N ASN A 31 -1.62 -21.29 -34.64
CA ASN A 31 -2.64 -22.13 -34.03
C ASN A 31 -4.07 -21.80 -34.51
N THR A 32 -4.36 -20.54 -34.84
CA THR A 32 -5.66 -20.15 -35.41
C THR A 32 -5.84 -20.72 -36.81
N ILE A 33 -4.77 -20.74 -37.62
CA ILE A 33 -4.78 -21.33 -38.97
C ILE A 33 -5.11 -22.83 -38.91
N LEU A 34 -4.59 -23.55 -37.91
CA LEU A 34 -4.82 -24.98 -37.73
C LEU A 34 -6.29 -25.38 -37.45
N GLU A 35 -7.10 -24.44 -36.97
CA GLU A 35 -8.52 -24.65 -36.64
C GLU A 35 -9.47 -24.18 -37.75
N ILE A 36 -8.95 -23.68 -38.86
CA ILE A 36 -9.78 -23.35 -40.02
C ILE A 36 -10.12 -24.66 -40.74
N GLU A 37 -11.39 -24.98 -40.89
CA GLU A 37 -11.81 -26.21 -41.58
C GLU A 37 -11.88 -26.02 -43.10
N ALA A 38 -12.10 -24.78 -43.56
CA ALA A 38 -12.23 -24.43 -44.97
C ALA A 38 -10.88 -24.07 -45.59
N TYR A 39 -10.28 -25.00 -46.33
CA TYR A 39 -9.06 -24.76 -47.10
C TYR A 39 -9.35 -24.76 -48.60
N PRO A 40 -8.82 -23.78 -49.36
CA PRO A 40 -8.02 -22.62 -48.94
C PRO A 40 -8.87 -21.51 -48.26
N PHE A 41 -8.27 -20.65 -47.43
CA PHE A 41 -8.97 -19.60 -46.68
C PHE A 41 -8.57 -18.17 -47.09
N ASP A 42 -9.41 -17.19 -46.75
CA ASP A 42 -9.17 -15.77 -47.00
C ASP A 42 -8.93 -14.95 -45.71
N VAL A 43 -8.58 -13.67 -45.89
CA VAL A 43 -8.30 -12.74 -44.77
C VAL A 43 -9.53 -12.55 -43.87
N PRO A 44 -10.74 -12.28 -44.40
CA PRO A 44 -11.95 -12.16 -43.57
C PRO A 44 -12.24 -13.39 -42.73
N SER A 45 -12.10 -14.60 -43.29
CA SER A 45 -12.36 -15.85 -42.58
C SER A 45 -11.43 -16.02 -41.38
N LEU A 46 -10.13 -15.74 -41.56
CA LEU A 46 -9.17 -15.77 -40.47
C LEU A 46 -9.47 -14.68 -39.41
N ALA A 47 -9.83 -13.47 -39.82
CA ALA A 47 -10.19 -12.38 -38.89
C ALA A 47 -11.41 -12.74 -38.04
N ASN A 48 -12.42 -13.40 -38.63
CA ASN A 48 -13.58 -13.91 -37.90
C ASN A 48 -13.18 -15.06 -36.95
N LYS A 49 -12.25 -15.93 -37.34
CA LYS A 49 -11.75 -16.99 -36.46
C LYS A 49 -11.02 -16.43 -35.23
N PHE A 50 -10.25 -15.35 -35.39
CA PHE A 50 -9.70 -14.61 -34.24
C PHE A 50 -10.80 -14.12 -33.30
N LYS A 51 -11.91 -13.59 -33.84
CA LYS A 51 -13.05 -13.13 -33.05
C LYS A 51 -13.70 -14.25 -32.26
N GLU A 52 -13.92 -15.41 -32.88
CA GLU A 52 -14.50 -16.57 -32.21
C GLU A 52 -13.64 -17.06 -31.06
N LYS A 53 -12.33 -17.11 -31.26
CA LYS A 53 -11.39 -17.68 -30.29
C LYS A 53 -11.05 -16.73 -29.16
N PHE A 54 -10.72 -15.48 -29.49
CA PHE A 54 -10.16 -14.53 -28.52
C PHE A 54 -11.13 -13.40 -28.15
N GLY A 55 -12.35 -13.40 -28.70
CA GLY A 55 -13.34 -12.35 -28.43
C GLY A 55 -13.08 -11.03 -29.14
N PHE A 56 -12.01 -10.90 -29.92
CA PHE A 56 -11.66 -9.68 -30.65
C PHE A 56 -11.45 -9.95 -32.15
N LYS A 57 -11.92 -9.02 -33.01
CA LYS A 57 -11.72 -9.08 -34.46
C LYS A 57 -10.61 -8.11 -34.86
N PRO A 58 -9.36 -8.58 -35.09
CA PRO A 58 -8.29 -7.69 -35.50
C PRO A 58 -8.58 -7.08 -36.88
N PRO A 59 -8.14 -5.84 -37.15
CA PRO A 59 -8.32 -5.20 -38.45
C PRO A 59 -7.74 -6.06 -39.58
N GLU A 60 -8.43 -6.13 -40.73
CA GLU A 60 -7.97 -6.95 -41.87
C GLU A 60 -6.57 -6.56 -42.36
N ALA A 61 -6.20 -5.28 -42.21
CA ALA A 61 -4.85 -4.80 -42.52
C ALA A 61 -3.79 -5.50 -41.66
N VAL A 62 -4.06 -5.71 -40.38
CA VAL A 62 -3.16 -6.40 -39.44
C VAL A 62 -3.09 -7.89 -39.78
N VAL A 63 -4.24 -8.51 -40.07
CA VAL A 63 -4.31 -9.92 -40.51
C VAL A 63 -3.51 -10.15 -41.80
N LYS A 64 -3.55 -9.21 -42.75
CA LYS A 64 -2.72 -9.25 -43.97
C LYS A 64 -1.23 -9.24 -43.64
N VAL A 65 -0.77 -8.36 -42.74
CA VAL A 65 0.64 -8.31 -42.33
C VAL A 65 1.07 -9.61 -41.65
N LEU A 66 0.22 -10.14 -40.75
CA LEU A 66 0.42 -11.42 -40.08
C LEU A 66 0.56 -12.56 -41.09
N LEU A 67 -0.30 -12.63 -42.11
CA LEU A 67 -0.23 -13.65 -43.16
C LEU A 67 1.01 -13.51 -44.07
N VAL A 68 1.46 -12.28 -44.34
CA VAL A 68 2.73 -12.05 -45.05
C VAL A 68 3.90 -12.61 -44.25
N ARG A 69 3.91 -12.42 -42.92
CA ARG A 69 4.91 -13.00 -42.02
C ARG A 69 4.81 -14.52 -41.96
N ALA A 70 3.61 -15.08 -41.85
CA ALA A 70 3.37 -16.51 -41.86
C ALA A 70 3.91 -17.17 -43.14
N LYS A 71 3.70 -16.54 -44.30
CA LYS A 71 4.26 -16.98 -45.58
C LYS A 71 5.79 -16.97 -45.55
N LYS A 72 6.40 -15.90 -45.04
CA LYS A 72 7.87 -15.79 -44.91
C LYS A 72 8.44 -16.88 -43.99
N ASN A 73 7.72 -17.22 -42.92
CA ASN A 73 8.05 -18.29 -41.99
C ASN A 73 7.61 -19.68 -42.48
N LYS A 74 7.16 -19.80 -43.73
CA LYS A 74 6.73 -21.07 -44.37
C LYS A 74 5.58 -21.78 -43.63
N LEU A 75 4.72 -21.04 -42.93
CA LEU A 75 3.54 -21.59 -42.24
C LEU A 75 2.34 -21.74 -43.19
N VAL A 76 2.29 -20.90 -44.23
CA VAL A 76 1.24 -20.92 -45.26
C VAL A 76 1.86 -20.71 -46.65
N LYS A 77 1.21 -21.26 -47.67
CA LYS A 77 1.45 -20.98 -49.09
C LYS A 77 0.26 -20.21 -49.68
N ILE A 78 0.48 -19.50 -50.79
CA ILE A 78 -0.59 -18.78 -51.49
C ILE A 78 -0.87 -19.48 -52.82
N GLU A 79 -2.12 -19.85 -53.03
CA GLU A 79 -2.64 -20.45 -54.27
C GLU A 79 -3.91 -19.70 -54.67
N ASN A 80 -3.99 -19.17 -55.90
CA ASN A 80 -5.15 -18.42 -56.41
C ASN A 80 -5.63 -17.28 -55.49
N HIS A 81 -4.70 -16.50 -54.91
CA HIS A 81 -4.96 -15.44 -53.93
C HIS A 81 -5.53 -15.90 -52.58
N LEU A 82 -5.65 -17.21 -52.35
CA LEU A 82 -6.09 -17.80 -51.09
C LEU A 82 -4.92 -18.47 -50.38
N TYR A 83 -5.04 -18.64 -49.06
CA TYR A 83 -3.98 -19.19 -48.21
C TYR A 83 -4.24 -20.66 -47.93
N VAL A 84 -3.19 -21.48 -48.05
CA VAL A 84 -3.19 -22.91 -47.73
C VAL A 84 -2.17 -23.18 -46.63
N PRO A 85 -2.53 -23.86 -45.54
CA PRO A 85 -1.61 -24.19 -44.45
C PRO A 85 -0.52 -25.18 -44.90
N ILE A 86 0.65 -25.09 -44.27
CA ILE A 86 1.72 -26.08 -44.38
C ILE A 86 1.77 -26.83 -43.05
N SER A 87 1.06 -27.97 -42.97
CA SER A 87 0.80 -28.69 -41.72
C SER A 87 2.07 -29.04 -40.93
N GLU A 88 3.13 -29.50 -41.61
CA GLU A 88 4.41 -29.88 -40.98
C GLU A 88 5.03 -28.74 -40.16
N ASN A 89 4.98 -27.52 -40.67
CA ASN A 89 5.56 -26.34 -39.99
C ASN A 89 4.65 -25.75 -38.92
N LEU A 90 3.37 -26.16 -38.88
CA LEU A 90 2.40 -25.74 -37.88
C LEU A 90 2.34 -26.69 -36.67
N THR A 91 2.74 -27.95 -36.82
CA THR A 91 2.72 -28.96 -35.74
C THR A 91 3.45 -28.53 -34.46
N PRO A 92 4.66 -27.95 -34.49
CA PRO A 92 5.34 -27.52 -33.26
C PRO A 92 4.56 -26.48 -32.47
N PHE A 93 3.87 -25.57 -33.16
CA PHE A 93 3.02 -24.56 -32.53
C PHE A 93 1.78 -25.17 -31.89
N ARG A 94 1.22 -26.24 -32.49
CA ARG A 94 0.10 -27.00 -31.91
C ARG A 94 0.51 -27.66 -30.59
N GLU A 95 1.65 -28.34 -30.56
CA GLU A 95 2.12 -29.06 -29.37
C GLU A 95 2.40 -28.09 -28.21
N GLN A 96 3.07 -26.97 -28.50
CA GLN A 96 3.32 -25.93 -27.51
C GLN A 96 2.01 -25.30 -27.01
N TYR A 97 1.06 -25.06 -27.92
CA TYR A 97 -0.25 -24.53 -27.57
C TYR A 97 -1.02 -25.46 -26.63
N GLU A 98 -1.17 -26.75 -26.97
CA GLU A 98 -1.92 -27.70 -26.14
C GLU A 98 -1.28 -27.88 -24.76
N LYS A 99 0.07 -27.92 -24.68
CA LYS A 99 0.78 -27.99 -23.40
C LYS A 99 0.50 -26.79 -22.50
N ASN A 100 0.62 -25.57 -23.04
CA ASN A 100 0.38 -24.35 -22.28
C ASN A 100 -1.10 -24.18 -21.92
N LYS A 101 -2.00 -24.61 -22.80
CA LYS A 101 -3.44 -24.54 -22.60
C LYS A 101 -3.88 -25.39 -21.41
N ALA A 102 -3.45 -26.66 -21.33
CA ALA A 102 -3.80 -27.52 -20.20
C ALA A 102 -3.36 -26.92 -18.86
N HIS A 103 -2.11 -26.42 -18.79
CA HIS A 103 -1.61 -25.74 -17.60
C HIS A 103 -2.44 -24.51 -17.21
N LEU A 104 -2.83 -23.69 -18.19
CA LEU A 104 -3.62 -22.48 -17.96
C LEU A 104 -5.09 -22.78 -17.59
N GLU A 105 -5.66 -23.86 -18.11
CA GLU A 105 -7.00 -24.34 -17.71
C GLU A 105 -6.99 -24.77 -16.23
N ASP A 106 -5.97 -25.51 -15.80
CA ASP A 106 -5.80 -25.91 -14.39
C ASP A 106 -5.55 -24.69 -13.48
N ALA A 107 -4.68 -23.77 -13.91
CA ALA A 107 -4.39 -22.54 -13.18
C ALA A 107 -5.64 -21.65 -13.02
N LEU A 108 -6.41 -21.47 -14.09
CA LEU A 108 -7.65 -20.69 -14.02
C LEU A 108 -8.67 -21.37 -13.09
N ALA A 109 -8.80 -22.70 -13.14
CA ALA A 109 -9.68 -23.42 -12.23
C ALA A 109 -9.29 -23.19 -10.76
N SER A 110 -7.98 -23.13 -10.45
CA SER A 110 -7.48 -22.76 -9.11
C SER A 110 -7.91 -21.34 -8.70
N VAL A 111 -7.70 -20.34 -9.56
CA VAL A 111 -8.09 -18.95 -9.31
C VAL A 111 -9.59 -18.83 -9.09
N ILE A 112 -10.40 -19.49 -9.91
CA ILE A 112 -11.87 -19.45 -9.78
C ILE A 112 -12.33 -20.15 -8.49
N PHE A 113 -11.69 -21.26 -8.12
CA PHE A 113 -11.98 -21.93 -6.85
C PHE A 113 -11.65 -21.05 -5.63
N ASP A 114 -10.45 -20.46 -5.60
CA ASP A 114 -10.03 -19.53 -4.54
C ASP A 114 -10.95 -18.30 -4.49
N PHE A 115 -11.41 -17.80 -5.65
CA PHE A 115 -12.39 -16.70 -5.68
C PHE A 115 -13.74 -17.10 -5.05
N ILE A 116 -14.27 -18.29 -5.38
CA ILE A 116 -15.52 -18.81 -4.78
C ILE A 116 -15.35 -19.01 -3.26
N GLU A 117 -14.22 -19.55 -2.82
CA GLU A 117 -13.92 -19.72 -1.39
C GLU A 117 -13.84 -18.36 -0.68
N PHE A 118 -13.21 -17.37 -1.30
CA PHE A 118 -13.15 -16.00 -0.81
C PHE A 118 -14.53 -15.38 -0.68
N THR A 119 -15.41 -15.52 -1.68
CA THR A 119 -16.77 -14.95 -1.62
C THR A 119 -17.61 -15.60 -0.52
N ASN A 120 -17.45 -16.90 -0.31
CA ASN A 120 -18.17 -17.63 0.73
C ASN A 120 -17.65 -17.28 2.13
N SER A 121 -16.33 -17.31 2.34
CA SER A 121 -15.73 -17.05 3.66
C SER A 121 -15.84 -15.58 4.10
N THR A 122 -15.77 -14.64 3.16
CA THR A 122 -15.71 -13.19 3.48
C THR A 122 -17.08 -12.53 3.43
N PHE A 123 -17.97 -12.96 2.52
CA PHE A 123 -19.26 -12.31 2.29
C PHE A 123 -20.47 -13.24 2.43
N ASP A 124 -20.27 -14.51 2.81
CA ASP A 124 -21.32 -15.54 2.90
C ASP A 124 -22.13 -15.67 1.60
N LYS A 125 -21.45 -15.50 0.44
CA LYS A 125 -22.04 -15.62 -0.89
C LYS A 125 -21.45 -16.80 -1.65
N ILE A 126 -22.32 -17.72 -2.04
CA ILE A 126 -22.00 -18.85 -2.92
C ILE A 126 -22.33 -18.46 -4.36
N ILE A 127 -21.32 -18.52 -5.23
CA ILE A 127 -21.45 -18.25 -6.66
C ILE A 127 -21.01 -19.45 -7.49
N THR A 128 -21.50 -19.53 -8.73
CA THR A 128 -21.06 -20.56 -9.68
C THR A 128 -19.72 -20.20 -10.32
N ALA A 129 -18.95 -21.21 -10.74
CA ALA A 129 -17.68 -21.00 -11.43
C ALA A 129 -17.83 -20.16 -12.71
N GLU A 130 -18.89 -20.38 -13.49
CA GLU A 130 -19.17 -19.61 -14.71
C GLU A 130 -19.43 -18.13 -14.40
N TYR A 131 -20.18 -17.85 -13.34
CA TYR A 131 -20.46 -16.47 -12.92
C TYR A 131 -19.20 -15.78 -12.40
N ALA A 132 -18.41 -16.48 -11.56
CA ALA A 132 -17.13 -15.99 -11.04
C ALA A 132 -16.15 -15.63 -12.17
N GLU A 133 -16.03 -16.49 -13.19
CA GLU A 133 -15.19 -16.24 -14.36
C GLU A 133 -15.65 -14.99 -15.13
N ASN A 134 -16.96 -14.85 -15.35
CA ASN A 134 -17.52 -13.75 -16.13
C ASN A 134 -17.31 -12.39 -15.44
N ILE A 135 -17.61 -12.28 -14.14
CA ILE A 135 -17.44 -11.01 -13.41
C ILE A 135 -15.96 -10.64 -13.28
N LEU A 136 -15.06 -11.62 -13.11
CA LEU A 136 -13.61 -11.38 -13.06
C LEU A 136 -13.08 -10.87 -14.41
N LEU A 137 -13.44 -11.54 -15.51
CA LEU A 137 -13.04 -11.11 -16.86
C LEU A 137 -13.59 -9.71 -17.16
N THR A 138 -14.87 -9.47 -16.87
CA THR A 138 -15.51 -8.16 -17.09
C THR A 138 -14.80 -7.05 -16.31
N PHE A 139 -14.40 -7.31 -15.07
CA PHE A 139 -13.65 -6.35 -14.27
C PHE A 139 -12.27 -6.06 -14.88
N ILE A 140 -11.52 -7.09 -15.28
CA ILE A 140 -10.21 -6.93 -15.92
C ILE A 140 -10.35 -6.15 -17.23
N GLU A 141 -11.32 -6.51 -18.08
CA GLU A 141 -11.57 -5.82 -19.35
C GLU A 141 -11.88 -4.34 -19.11
N ASN A 142 -12.80 -4.01 -18.19
CA ASN A 142 -13.17 -2.62 -17.92
C ASN A 142 -12.02 -1.77 -17.38
N ASN A 143 -11.07 -2.37 -16.65
CA ASN A 143 -9.99 -1.64 -15.96
C ASN A 143 -8.62 -1.71 -16.66
N VAL A 144 -8.44 -2.62 -17.63
CA VAL A 144 -7.18 -2.80 -18.36
C VAL A 144 -7.37 -2.57 -19.86
N ALA A 145 -8.56 -2.78 -20.39
CA ALA A 145 -8.85 -2.85 -21.81
C ALA A 145 -10.09 -2.04 -22.20
N SER A 146 -9.93 -0.73 -22.44
CA SER A 146 -11.04 0.11 -22.88
C SER A 146 -11.62 -0.23 -24.28
N LEU A 147 -11.08 -1.24 -24.97
CA LEU A 147 -11.20 -1.46 -26.42
C LEU A 147 -11.71 -2.84 -26.84
N ILE A 148 -11.70 -3.86 -25.97
CA ILE A 148 -12.37 -5.14 -26.30
C ILE A 148 -13.85 -4.85 -26.37
N SER A 149 -14.46 -5.18 -27.51
CA SER A 149 -15.86 -4.86 -27.79
C SER A 149 -16.70 -5.23 -26.58
N LYS A 150 -17.51 -4.28 -26.09
CA LYS A 150 -18.52 -4.55 -25.08
C LYS A 150 -19.34 -5.75 -25.57
N LYS A 151 -19.01 -6.96 -25.10
CA LYS A 151 -19.97 -8.04 -25.12
C LYS A 151 -21.13 -7.47 -24.34
N ALA A 152 -22.27 -7.33 -25.01
CA ALA A 152 -23.50 -7.04 -24.31
C ALA A 152 -23.61 -8.14 -23.25
N VAL A 153 -23.38 -7.76 -21.99
CA VAL A 153 -23.47 -8.65 -20.84
C VAL A 153 -24.76 -9.42 -21.01
N SER A 154 -24.63 -10.74 -21.17
CA SER A 154 -25.76 -11.65 -21.05
C SER A 154 -26.45 -11.28 -19.75
N LYS A 155 -27.75 -10.97 -19.84
CA LYS A 155 -28.66 -10.58 -18.75
C LYS A 155 -28.10 -11.00 -17.38
N ARG A 156 -28.00 -10.02 -16.46
CA ARG A 156 -27.85 -10.26 -15.01
C ARG A 156 -28.53 -11.58 -14.67
N ASP A 157 -27.77 -12.58 -14.26
CA ASP A 157 -28.37 -13.79 -13.73
C ASP A 157 -29.13 -13.36 -12.49
N SER A 158 -30.45 -13.20 -12.63
CA SER A 158 -31.35 -12.72 -11.58
C SER A 158 -31.46 -13.69 -10.39
N LYS A 159 -30.60 -14.72 -10.34
CA LYS A 159 -30.49 -15.70 -9.27
C LYS A 159 -29.38 -15.38 -8.26
N ASN A 160 -28.39 -14.57 -8.62
CA ASN A 160 -27.29 -14.23 -7.71
C ASN A 160 -27.61 -12.92 -6.97
N ASN A 161 -27.64 -12.95 -5.64
CA ASN A 161 -27.94 -11.81 -4.76
C ASN A 161 -26.80 -10.76 -4.66
N ILE A 162 -25.91 -10.69 -5.64
CA ILE A 162 -24.79 -9.73 -5.64
C ILE A 162 -25.24 -8.49 -6.41
N LYS A 163 -25.31 -7.35 -5.72
CA LYS A 163 -25.72 -6.08 -6.32
C LYS A 163 -24.53 -5.21 -6.75
N ASN A 164 -23.36 -5.38 -6.12
CA ASN A 164 -22.13 -4.67 -6.49
C ASN A 164 -21.00 -5.65 -6.88
N GLU A 165 -21.07 -6.17 -8.11
CA GLU A 165 -20.06 -7.09 -8.67
C GLU A 165 -18.67 -6.47 -8.74
N SER A 166 -18.58 -5.16 -9.06
CA SER A 166 -17.29 -4.47 -9.18
C SER A 166 -16.56 -4.38 -7.85
N HIS A 167 -17.27 -4.10 -6.75
CA HIS A 167 -16.67 -4.10 -5.41
C HIS A 167 -16.24 -5.50 -4.99
N LEU A 168 -17.04 -6.53 -5.27
CA LEU A 168 -16.69 -7.92 -4.98
C LEU A 168 -15.37 -8.36 -5.64
N VAL A 169 -15.23 -8.11 -6.95
CA VAL A 169 -14.00 -8.45 -7.67
C VAL A 169 -12.83 -7.57 -7.22
N ALA A 170 -13.05 -6.28 -6.96
CA ALA A 170 -12.01 -5.39 -6.44
C ALA A 170 -11.48 -5.87 -5.06
N SER A 171 -12.37 -6.34 -4.18
CA SER A 171 -12.01 -6.90 -2.88
C SER A 171 -11.18 -8.17 -3.02
N TYR A 172 -11.53 -9.02 -3.98
CA TYR A 172 -10.76 -10.22 -4.29
C TYR A 172 -9.36 -9.90 -4.84
N ILE A 173 -9.25 -8.97 -5.79
CA ILE A 173 -7.94 -8.53 -6.33
C ILE A 173 -7.07 -7.92 -5.23
N ALA A 174 -7.65 -7.10 -4.35
CA ALA A 174 -6.93 -6.54 -3.21
C ALA A 174 -6.45 -7.64 -2.24
N HIS A 175 -7.28 -8.66 -1.99
CA HIS A 175 -6.91 -9.82 -1.17
C HIS A 175 -5.73 -10.60 -1.77
N LEU A 176 -5.80 -10.94 -3.07
CA LEU A 176 -4.72 -11.65 -3.77
C LEU A 176 -3.41 -10.87 -3.73
N TYR A 177 -3.46 -9.57 -4.01
CA TYR A 177 -2.28 -8.72 -4.01
C TYR A 177 -1.61 -8.63 -2.63
N GLN A 178 -2.40 -8.58 -1.55
CA GLN A 178 -1.87 -8.55 -0.18
C GLN A 178 -1.26 -9.90 0.25
N LYS A 179 -1.86 -11.01 -0.17
CA LYS A 179 -1.40 -12.37 0.15
C LYS A 179 -0.15 -12.78 -0.63
N ASN A 180 0.12 -12.12 -1.78
CA ASN A 180 1.18 -12.48 -2.72
C ASN A 180 1.16 -14.00 -3.04
N SER A 181 -0.02 -14.51 -3.39
CA SER A 181 -0.25 -15.95 -3.62
C SER A 181 0.21 -16.38 -5.02
N ARG A 182 0.30 -17.70 -5.24
CA ARG A 182 0.51 -18.27 -6.59
C ARG A 182 -0.60 -17.84 -7.57
N ASP A 183 -1.85 -17.75 -7.10
CA ASP A 183 -3.00 -17.34 -7.91
C ASP A 183 -2.83 -15.90 -8.45
N TRP A 184 -2.06 -15.05 -7.76
CA TRP A 184 -1.73 -13.72 -8.24
C TRP A 184 -0.89 -13.75 -9.54
N GLU A 185 0.10 -14.64 -9.63
CA GLU A 185 0.93 -14.78 -10.84
C GLU A 185 0.10 -15.22 -12.06
N GLU A 186 -0.92 -16.05 -11.83
CA GLU A 186 -1.82 -16.51 -12.87
C GLU A 186 -2.76 -15.38 -13.34
N VAL A 187 -3.29 -14.59 -12.40
CA VAL A 187 -4.05 -13.37 -12.71
C VAL A 187 -3.19 -12.36 -13.47
N GLN A 188 -1.91 -12.19 -13.12
CA GLN A 188 -0.97 -11.35 -13.87
C GLN A 188 -0.81 -11.82 -15.33
N THR A 189 -0.75 -13.13 -15.55
CA THR A 189 -0.64 -13.72 -16.89
C THR A 189 -1.87 -13.41 -17.73
N VAL A 190 -3.08 -13.53 -17.15
CA VAL A 190 -4.34 -13.14 -17.79
C VAL A 190 -4.33 -11.65 -18.17
N ILE A 191 -3.95 -10.76 -17.23
CA ILE A 191 -3.94 -9.31 -17.45
C ILE A 191 -3.00 -8.94 -18.61
N LYS A 192 -1.80 -9.49 -18.64
CA LYS A 192 -0.83 -9.26 -19.72
C LYS A 192 -1.39 -9.76 -21.05
N GLY A 193 -2.02 -10.94 -21.05
CA GLY A 193 -2.74 -11.48 -22.19
C GLY A 193 -3.82 -10.55 -22.74
N VAL A 194 -4.62 -9.94 -21.87
CA VAL A 194 -5.63 -8.92 -22.22
C VAL A 194 -4.98 -7.71 -22.88
N VAL A 195 -3.89 -7.17 -22.32
CA VAL A 195 -3.17 -6.04 -22.94
C VAL A 195 -2.63 -6.40 -24.33
N LEU A 196 -2.03 -7.59 -24.47
CA LEU A 196 -1.52 -8.09 -25.75
C LEU A 196 -2.63 -8.22 -26.80
N ALA A 197 -3.81 -8.70 -26.42
CA ALA A 197 -4.96 -8.80 -27.33
C ALA A 197 -5.35 -7.42 -27.89
N ASN A 198 -5.41 -6.40 -27.02
CA ASN A 198 -5.84 -5.05 -27.40
C ASN A 198 -4.84 -4.34 -28.31
N TYR A 199 -3.55 -4.58 -28.14
CA TYR A 199 -2.53 -3.95 -28.97
C TYR A 199 -2.67 -4.29 -30.46
N LEU A 200 -3.21 -5.46 -30.82
CA LEU A 200 -3.43 -5.83 -32.23
C LEU A 200 -4.31 -4.84 -32.99
N PHE A 201 -5.19 -4.08 -32.31
CA PHE A 201 -5.98 -3.03 -32.96
C PHE A 201 -5.14 -1.83 -33.41
N PHE A 202 -4.01 -1.58 -32.75
CA PHE A 202 -3.17 -0.40 -32.95
C PHE A 202 -1.75 -0.74 -33.42
N ALA A 203 -1.48 -2.03 -33.62
CA ALA A 203 -0.19 -2.50 -34.08
C ALA A 203 0.19 -1.82 -35.39
N ASP A 204 1.39 -1.25 -35.43
CA ASP A 204 1.83 -0.46 -36.58
C ASP A 204 2.11 -1.37 -37.79
N THR A 205 1.13 -1.44 -38.68
CA THR A 205 1.18 -2.22 -39.93
C THR A 205 2.27 -1.77 -40.92
N LYS A 206 2.89 -0.59 -40.71
CA LYS A 206 3.94 -0.02 -41.56
C LYS A 206 5.31 -0.02 -40.89
N ALA A 207 5.45 -0.57 -39.68
CA ALA A 207 6.71 -0.55 -38.96
C ALA A 207 7.82 -1.26 -39.74
N LYS A 208 8.84 -0.50 -40.18
CA LYS A 208 10.14 -1.08 -40.55
C LYS A 208 10.88 -1.50 -39.27
N VAL A 209 11.58 -2.61 -39.40
CA VAL A 209 12.40 -3.28 -38.38
C VAL A 209 13.34 -2.30 -37.65
N SER A 210 13.33 -2.35 -36.32
CA SER A 210 14.45 -1.97 -35.44
C SER A 210 14.89 -0.50 -35.38
N ALA A 211 13.99 0.44 -35.07
CA ALA A 211 14.41 1.67 -34.39
C ALA A 211 13.56 1.90 -33.14
N LYS A 212 14.20 2.27 -32.02
CA LYS A 212 13.54 2.87 -30.86
C LYS A 212 12.64 3.98 -31.40
N LYS A 213 11.33 3.75 -31.45
CA LYS A 213 10.39 4.76 -31.88
C LYS A 213 10.25 5.75 -30.74
N THR A 214 10.85 6.91 -30.94
CA THR A 214 10.60 8.11 -30.15
C THR A 214 9.28 8.71 -30.64
N TYR A 215 8.39 9.08 -29.72
CA TYR A 215 7.05 9.56 -29.98
C TYR A 215 6.92 11.06 -29.64
N CYS A 216 7.93 11.85 -30.03
CA CYS A 216 7.97 13.30 -29.85
C CYS A 216 6.86 14.06 -30.60
N ASN A 217 6.17 13.39 -31.52
CA ASN A 217 4.98 13.84 -32.25
C ASN A 217 3.68 13.73 -31.43
N ILE A 218 3.72 13.17 -30.21
CA ILE A 218 2.54 12.97 -29.38
C ILE A 218 2.59 13.95 -28.20
N SER A 219 1.47 14.64 -27.97
CA SER A 219 1.28 15.51 -26.81
C SER A 219 0.15 15.00 -25.93
N VAL A 220 0.47 14.67 -24.69
CA VAL A 220 -0.47 14.17 -23.68
C VAL A 220 -0.80 15.29 -22.70
N TYR A 221 -2.09 15.57 -22.51
CA TYR A 221 -2.60 16.54 -21.53
C TYR A 221 -3.31 15.80 -20.41
N LEU A 222 -2.76 15.85 -19.20
CA LEU A 222 -3.29 15.13 -18.03
C LEU A 222 -4.43 15.93 -17.37
N ASP A 223 -5.45 15.20 -16.92
CA ASP A 223 -6.58 15.72 -16.13
C ASP A 223 -6.23 15.80 -14.62
N THR A 224 -6.98 16.60 -13.86
CA THR A 224 -6.77 16.87 -12.43
C THR A 224 -6.74 15.60 -11.57
N PRO A 225 -7.62 14.58 -11.76
CA PRO A 225 -7.55 13.35 -10.96
C PRO A 225 -6.23 12.58 -11.11
N LEU A 226 -5.57 12.65 -12.26
CA LEU A 226 -4.25 12.02 -12.47
C LEU A 226 -3.16 12.81 -11.74
N ILE A 227 -3.27 14.14 -11.69
CA ILE A 227 -2.38 14.99 -10.90
C ILE A 227 -2.53 14.70 -9.40
N VAL A 228 -3.76 14.60 -8.91
CA VAL A 228 -4.08 14.22 -7.52
C VAL A 228 -3.50 12.83 -7.18
N ALA A 229 -3.60 11.87 -8.11
CA ALA A 229 -2.99 10.55 -7.96
C ALA A 229 -1.45 10.61 -7.90
N LEU A 230 -0.80 11.35 -8.80
CA LEU A 230 0.66 11.55 -8.83
C LEU A 230 1.21 12.18 -7.54
N LEU A 231 0.46 13.11 -6.96
CA LEU A 231 0.80 13.74 -5.68
C LEU A 231 0.61 12.78 -4.50
N GLY A 232 -0.11 11.67 -4.71
CA GLY A 232 -0.32 10.62 -3.72
C GLY A 232 -1.54 10.81 -2.84
N TYR A 233 -2.49 11.67 -3.23
CA TYR A 233 -3.74 11.91 -2.51
C TYR A 233 -4.85 10.89 -2.85
N ASN A 234 -4.56 9.93 -3.76
CA ASN A 234 -5.38 8.74 -4.05
C ASN A 234 -4.69 7.43 -3.62
N GLY A 235 -3.72 7.50 -2.71
CA GLY A 235 -2.96 6.35 -2.21
C GLY A 235 -1.66 6.07 -2.96
N ASN A 236 -0.80 5.24 -2.35
CA ASN A 236 0.53 4.92 -2.91
C ASN A 236 0.45 4.03 -4.16
N LEU A 237 -0.52 3.14 -4.24
CA LEU A 237 -0.70 2.26 -5.40
C LEU A 237 -1.03 3.09 -6.66
N SER A 238 -1.97 4.02 -6.55
CA SER A 238 -2.31 4.97 -7.60
C SER A 238 -1.12 5.85 -7.99
N LYS A 239 -0.39 6.36 -7.00
CA LYS A 239 0.83 7.14 -7.24
C LYS A 239 1.86 6.36 -8.05
N ASN A 240 2.16 5.13 -7.62
CA ASN A 240 3.17 4.29 -8.27
C ASN A 240 2.76 3.95 -9.71
N ALA A 241 1.50 3.57 -9.93
CA ALA A 241 1.00 3.23 -11.27
C ALA A 241 1.12 4.41 -12.26
N ILE A 242 0.71 5.61 -11.84
CA ILE A 242 0.81 6.80 -12.72
C ILE A 242 2.27 7.27 -12.88
N GLN A 243 3.11 7.11 -11.85
CA GLN A 243 4.55 7.39 -11.97
C GLN A 243 5.24 6.45 -12.96
N GLU A 244 4.96 5.15 -12.93
CA GLU A 244 5.49 4.18 -13.89
C GLU A 244 4.99 4.49 -15.32
N LEU A 245 3.71 4.86 -15.48
CA LEU A 245 3.18 5.32 -16.77
C LEU A 245 3.94 6.56 -17.27
N LEU A 246 4.19 7.53 -16.40
CA LEU A 246 4.92 8.75 -16.75
C LEU A 246 6.36 8.44 -17.19
N GLN A 247 7.04 7.56 -16.46
CA GLN A 247 8.39 7.11 -16.81
C GLN A 247 8.41 6.36 -18.15
N LEU A 248 7.39 5.53 -18.43
CA LEU A 248 7.22 4.87 -19.73
C LEU A 248 7.06 5.91 -20.85
N LEU A 249 6.17 6.89 -20.69
CA LEU A 249 5.95 7.95 -21.68
C LEU A 249 7.23 8.78 -21.93
N GLN A 250 7.99 9.08 -20.87
CA GLN A 250 9.27 9.79 -20.97
C GLN A 250 10.35 8.97 -21.67
N SER A 251 10.44 7.67 -21.38
CA SER A 251 11.38 6.77 -22.07
C SER A 251 11.11 6.66 -23.58
N LEU A 252 9.89 7.01 -23.98
CA LEU A 252 9.41 7.08 -25.35
C LEU A 252 9.43 8.50 -25.93
N GLU A 253 9.94 9.50 -25.20
CA GLU A 253 9.98 10.91 -25.60
C GLU A 253 8.60 11.50 -25.94
N VAL A 254 7.52 10.98 -25.32
CA VAL A 254 6.18 11.57 -25.42
C VAL A 254 6.16 12.88 -24.62
N ASN A 255 5.59 13.92 -25.19
CA ASN A 255 5.48 15.19 -24.48
C ASN A 255 4.30 15.14 -23.50
N VAL A 256 4.56 15.35 -22.21
CA VAL A 256 3.53 15.34 -21.16
C VAL A 256 3.32 16.75 -20.61
N TYR A 257 2.06 17.18 -20.62
CA TYR A 257 1.64 18.53 -20.27
C TYR A 257 0.40 18.53 -19.36
N ILE A 258 0.17 19.67 -18.73
CA ILE A 258 -1.15 20.05 -18.23
C ILE A 258 -1.53 21.43 -18.79
N PHE A 259 -2.83 21.70 -18.88
CA PHE A 259 -3.29 23.06 -19.16
C PHE A 259 -3.23 23.92 -17.89
N ASP A 260 -3.08 25.23 -18.08
CA ASP A 260 -3.25 26.23 -17.02
C ASP A 260 -4.58 26.06 -16.25
N LYS A 261 -5.64 25.65 -16.95
CA LYS A 261 -6.96 25.35 -16.37
C LYS A 261 -6.89 24.17 -15.38
N THR A 262 -6.13 23.12 -15.67
CA THR A 262 -5.91 21.95 -14.80
C THR A 262 -5.07 22.31 -13.58
N LEU A 263 -4.04 23.15 -13.77
CA LEU A 263 -3.26 23.67 -12.64
C LEU A 263 -4.17 24.45 -11.67
N LYS A 264 -4.97 25.38 -12.20
CA LYS A 264 -5.91 26.19 -11.41
C LYS A 264 -6.98 25.35 -10.72
N GLU A 265 -7.49 24.30 -11.38
CA GLU A 265 -8.45 23.39 -10.76
C GLU A 265 -7.83 22.62 -9.60
N THR A 266 -6.59 22.14 -9.78
CA THR A 266 -5.82 21.46 -8.73
C THR A 266 -5.59 22.40 -7.54
N GLU A 267 -5.15 23.64 -7.75
CA GLU A 267 -5.01 24.64 -6.69
C GLU A 267 -6.35 24.92 -5.98
N GLY A 268 -7.45 25.03 -6.74
CA GLY A 268 -8.79 25.19 -6.19
C GLY A 268 -9.22 24.02 -5.30
N LEU A 269 -8.80 22.80 -5.62
CA LEU A 269 -9.03 21.61 -4.80
C LEU A 269 -8.24 21.68 -3.47
N PHE A 270 -6.98 22.11 -3.48
CA PHE A 270 -6.22 22.37 -2.26
C PHE A 270 -6.89 23.43 -1.38
N GLU A 271 -7.38 24.52 -1.97
CA GLU A 271 -8.13 25.55 -1.23
C GLU A 271 -9.43 25.02 -0.59
N ALA A 272 -10.12 24.12 -1.28
CA ALA A 272 -11.30 23.45 -0.73
C ALA A 272 -10.90 22.58 0.47
N TRP A 273 -9.89 21.71 0.33
CA TRP A 273 -9.43 20.85 1.42
C TRP A 273 -8.98 21.65 2.65
N LYS A 274 -8.18 22.70 2.48
CA LYS A 274 -7.77 23.57 3.60
C LYS A 274 -8.96 24.18 4.33
N ARG A 275 -9.97 24.65 3.57
CA ARG A 275 -11.19 25.24 4.13
C ARG A 275 -12.03 24.22 4.89
N ASP A 276 -12.18 23.03 4.34
CA ASP A 276 -13.02 21.97 4.91
C ASP A 276 -12.36 21.33 6.14
N LEU A 277 -11.03 21.15 6.14
CA LEU A 277 -10.26 20.76 7.34
C LEU A 277 -10.44 21.79 8.46
N LYS A 278 -10.31 23.09 8.15
CA LYS A 278 -10.47 24.17 9.14
C LYS A 278 -11.87 24.20 9.78
N ARG A 279 -12.89 23.76 9.05
CA ARG A 279 -14.30 23.76 9.50
C ARG A 279 -14.74 22.43 10.13
N GLY A 280 -13.89 21.40 10.14
CA GLY A 280 -14.30 20.04 10.52
C GLY A 280 -15.40 19.46 9.60
N SER A 281 -15.46 19.89 8.34
CA SER A 281 -16.53 19.52 7.40
C SER A 281 -16.16 18.28 6.59
N ALA A 282 -16.09 17.12 7.26
CA ALA A 282 -15.77 15.83 6.65
C ALA A 282 -16.63 15.48 5.42
N ASP A 283 -17.91 15.88 5.44
CA ASP A 283 -18.88 15.59 4.37
C ASP A 283 -18.55 16.24 3.01
N ASN A 284 -17.68 17.26 2.99
CA ASN A 284 -17.30 17.94 1.75
C ASN A 284 -16.13 17.25 1.03
N PHE A 285 -15.48 16.30 1.68
CA PHE A 285 -14.36 15.57 1.08
C PHE A 285 -14.83 14.39 0.25
N ASN A 286 -14.03 14.07 -0.77
CA ASN A 286 -14.00 12.69 -1.24
C ASN A 286 -13.53 11.80 -0.06
N PRO A 287 -14.26 10.73 0.30
CA PRO A 287 -13.97 9.89 1.46
C PRO A 287 -12.58 9.25 1.41
N ALA A 288 -12.12 8.83 0.22
CA ALA A 288 -10.77 8.28 0.05
C ALA A 288 -9.70 9.32 0.37
N THR A 289 -9.90 10.54 -0.12
CA THR A 289 -8.98 11.66 0.12
C THR A 289 -8.97 12.03 1.60
N LEU A 290 -10.14 12.16 2.24
CA LEU A 290 -10.22 12.45 3.68
C LEU A 290 -9.52 11.37 4.51
N HIS A 291 -9.84 10.11 4.23
CA HIS A 291 -9.20 8.97 4.89
C HIS A 291 -7.67 9.01 4.75
N LEU A 292 -7.16 9.38 3.57
CA LEU A 292 -5.73 9.50 3.34
C LEU A 292 -5.10 10.69 4.08
N LEU A 293 -5.76 11.85 4.09
CA LEU A 293 -5.29 13.03 4.82
C LEU A 293 -5.20 12.73 6.33
N LEU A 294 -6.23 12.08 6.88
CA LEU A 294 -6.28 11.68 8.29
C LEU A 294 -5.20 10.63 8.62
N SER A 295 -5.12 9.55 7.83
CA SER A 295 -4.14 8.47 8.08
C SER A 295 -2.68 8.91 7.98
N ARG A 296 -2.39 9.99 7.25
CA ARG A 296 -1.05 10.56 7.09
C ARG A 296 -0.78 11.77 7.98
N ASN A 297 -1.73 12.17 8.82
CA ASN A 297 -1.64 13.39 9.64
C ASN A 297 -1.26 14.63 8.80
N ILE A 298 -1.87 14.77 7.62
CA ILE A 298 -1.61 15.92 6.74
C ILE A 298 -2.38 17.12 7.27
N ASP A 299 -1.65 18.18 7.61
CA ASP A 299 -2.21 19.42 8.15
C ASP A 299 -2.27 20.55 7.11
N ILE A 300 -2.89 21.68 7.49
CA ILE A 300 -3.06 22.84 6.61
C ILE A 300 -1.70 23.42 6.15
N PRO A 301 -0.69 23.63 7.02
CA PRO A 301 0.63 24.09 6.59
C PRO A 301 1.30 23.19 5.55
N GLN A 302 1.16 21.86 5.69
CA GLN A 302 1.66 20.93 4.67
C GLN A 302 0.93 21.12 3.34
N LEU A 303 -0.40 21.25 3.34
CA LEU A 303 -1.16 21.51 2.10
C LEU A 303 -0.77 22.83 1.43
N GLU A 304 -0.53 23.89 2.21
CA GLU A 304 -0.04 25.19 1.69
C GLU A 304 1.33 25.05 1.03
N THR A 305 2.24 24.31 1.67
CA THR A 305 3.57 24.03 1.12
C THR A 305 3.47 23.23 -0.19
N GLN A 306 2.61 22.21 -0.23
CA GLN A 306 2.40 21.39 -1.44
C GLN A 306 1.81 22.20 -2.58
N GLN A 307 0.83 23.06 -2.30
CA GLN A 307 0.24 23.95 -3.29
C GLN A 307 1.27 24.96 -3.84
N ALA A 308 2.08 25.57 -2.97
CA ALA A 308 3.11 26.53 -3.38
C ALA A 308 4.22 25.90 -4.24
N LEU A 309 4.49 24.60 -4.04
CA LEU A 309 5.50 23.85 -4.80
C LEU A 309 4.91 23.05 -5.97
N LEU A 310 3.59 23.12 -6.22
CA LEU A 310 2.88 22.24 -7.15
C LEU A 310 3.51 22.25 -8.55
N GLU A 311 3.64 23.42 -9.17
CA GLU A 311 4.20 23.55 -10.51
C GLU A 311 5.67 23.08 -10.57
N LYS A 312 6.48 23.42 -9.56
CA LYS A 312 7.86 22.97 -9.46
C LYS A 312 7.96 21.44 -9.35
N ASN A 313 7.08 20.83 -8.55
CA ASN A 313 7.04 19.38 -8.36
C ASN A 313 6.60 18.68 -9.66
N LEU A 314 5.62 19.23 -10.37
CA LEU A 314 5.19 18.73 -11.68
C LEU A 314 6.32 18.82 -12.73
N ALA A 315 7.03 19.95 -12.78
CA ALA A 315 8.17 20.11 -13.67
C ALA A 315 9.30 19.12 -13.35
N GLY A 316 9.56 18.86 -12.06
CA GLY A 316 10.52 17.84 -11.61
C GLY A 316 10.13 16.40 -12.01
N LEU A 317 8.83 16.15 -12.21
CA LEU A 317 8.30 14.91 -12.78
C LEU A 317 8.26 14.93 -14.31
N GLY A 318 8.77 15.97 -14.98
CA GLY A 318 8.75 16.10 -16.44
C GLY A 318 7.39 16.48 -17.03
N ILE A 319 6.49 17.06 -16.23
CA ILE A 319 5.18 17.57 -16.65
C ILE A 319 5.27 19.09 -16.76
N ASN A 320 5.04 19.64 -17.96
CA ASN A 320 5.11 21.09 -18.17
C ASN A 320 3.71 21.72 -18.27
N VAL A 321 3.54 22.93 -17.74
CA VAL A 321 2.28 23.67 -17.85
C VAL A 321 2.23 24.44 -19.17
N LYS A 322 1.13 24.29 -19.91
CA LYS A 322 0.86 25.05 -21.15
C LYS A 322 0.00 26.27 -20.85
N TYR A 323 0.68 27.42 -20.72
CA TYR A 323 0.06 28.73 -20.55
C TYR A 323 -0.35 29.38 -21.87
N GLY A 324 -1.35 30.27 -21.81
CA GLY A 324 -1.65 31.19 -22.90
C GLY A 324 -2.08 30.50 -24.19
N TRP A 325 -2.92 29.46 -24.07
CA TRP A 325 -3.40 28.70 -25.23
C TRP A 325 -4.01 29.62 -26.29
N ARG A 326 -3.49 29.55 -27.52
CA ARG A 326 -3.97 30.33 -28.66
C ARG A 326 -4.98 29.49 -29.43
N ILE A 327 -6.25 29.88 -29.36
CA ILE A 327 -7.33 29.22 -30.10
C ILE A 327 -7.22 29.61 -31.58
N ASN A 328 -7.23 28.63 -32.49
CA ASN A 328 -7.52 28.89 -33.90
C ASN A 328 -9.05 28.96 -34.08
N PRO A 329 -9.63 30.13 -34.45
CA PRO A 329 -11.08 30.27 -34.60
C PRO A 329 -11.70 29.32 -35.62
N GLU A 330 -10.95 28.89 -36.64
CA GLU A 330 -11.43 27.98 -37.69
C GLU A 330 -11.66 26.54 -37.20
N HIS A 331 -11.08 26.18 -36.06
CA HIS A 331 -11.16 24.84 -35.48
C HIS A 331 -11.72 24.84 -34.06
N GLN A 332 -12.37 25.93 -33.65
CA GLN A 332 -13.02 26.00 -32.35
C GLN A 332 -14.36 25.24 -32.41
N CYS A 333 -14.57 24.33 -31.46
CA CYS A 333 -15.86 23.65 -31.34
C CYS A 333 -16.87 24.52 -30.56
N ASP A 334 -18.17 24.19 -30.67
CA ASP A 334 -19.19 24.81 -29.83
C ASP A 334 -19.07 24.27 -28.39
N GLU A 335 -18.36 25.03 -27.55
CA GLU A 335 -18.16 24.72 -26.14
C GLU A 335 -19.47 24.68 -25.34
N LYS A 336 -20.47 25.50 -25.72
CA LYS A 336 -21.77 25.52 -25.04
C LYS A 336 -22.59 24.28 -25.37
N GLU A 337 -22.53 23.83 -26.62
CA GLU A 337 -23.17 22.59 -27.05
C GLU A 337 -22.51 21.38 -26.39
N LEU A 338 -21.17 21.34 -26.35
CA LEU A 338 -20.41 20.31 -25.65
C LEU A 338 -20.78 20.26 -24.16
N GLU A 339 -20.77 21.41 -23.48
CA GLU A 339 -21.17 21.52 -22.07
C GLU A 339 -22.61 20.98 -21.86
N SER A 340 -23.53 21.39 -22.73
CA SER A 340 -24.93 20.96 -22.67
C SER A 340 -25.09 19.45 -22.92
N HIS A 341 -24.29 18.88 -23.81
CA HIS A 341 -24.23 17.45 -24.07
C HIS A 341 -23.73 16.68 -22.84
N LEU A 342 -22.59 17.09 -22.28
CA LEU A 342 -21.98 16.44 -21.11
C LEU A 342 -22.89 16.50 -19.87
N LYS A 343 -23.56 17.64 -19.63
CA LYS A 343 -24.57 17.78 -18.56
C LYS A 343 -25.74 16.82 -18.75
N ARG A 344 -26.31 16.77 -19.95
CA ARG A 344 -27.47 15.93 -20.27
C ARG A 344 -27.18 14.45 -20.08
N MET A 345 -25.97 14.02 -20.44
CA MET A 345 -25.54 12.62 -20.32
C MET A 345 -24.99 12.28 -18.93
N ARG A 346 -24.96 13.23 -17.98
CA ARG A 346 -24.36 13.08 -16.65
C ARG A 346 -22.93 12.55 -16.72
N ALA A 347 -22.14 13.11 -17.63
CA ALA A 347 -20.73 12.74 -17.83
C ALA A 347 -19.84 13.14 -16.63
N VAL A 348 -20.30 14.13 -15.86
CA VAL A 348 -19.66 14.68 -14.66
C VAL A 348 -20.72 14.71 -13.55
N SER A 349 -20.30 14.52 -12.30
CA SER A 349 -21.24 14.52 -11.17
C SER A 349 -21.96 15.87 -11.04
N SER A 350 -23.27 15.84 -10.82
CA SER A 350 -24.08 17.04 -10.58
C SER A 350 -23.81 17.69 -9.21
N THR A 351 -23.18 16.96 -8.28
CA THR A 351 -22.89 17.43 -6.91
C THR A 351 -21.55 18.16 -6.79
N SER A 352 -20.61 17.96 -7.72
CA SER A 352 -19.35 18.72 -7.74
C SER A 352 -19.61 20.12 -8.27
N LYS A 353 -19.56 21.13 -7.40
CA LYS A 353 -19.59 22.55 -7.79
C LYS A 353 -18.37 22.98 -8.63
N GLN A 354 -17.35 22.12 -8.75
CA GLN A 354 -16.21 22.28 -9.67
C GLN A 354 -16.57 21.81 -11.07
N SER A 355 -16.23 22.66 -12.04
CA SER A 355 -17.07 22.95 -13.19
C SER A 355 -16.74 22.07 -14.38
N ILE A 356 -17.78 21.53 -15.00
CA ILE A 356 -17.78 20.99 -16.38
C ILE A 356 -17.03 21.92 -17.36
N GLU A 357 -16.93 23.21 -17.05
CA GLU A 357 -16.08 24.19 -17.73
C GLU A 357 -14.61 23.76 -17.87
N HIS A 358 -13.98 23.18 -16.83
CA HIS A 358 -12.60 22.66 -16.93
C HIS A 358 -12.52 21.63 -18.06
N ASP A 359 -13.35 20.59 -17.98
CA ASP A 359 -13.37 19.49 -18.93
C ASP A 359 -13.66 19.99 -20.35
N VAL A 360 -14.67 20.85 -20.49
CA VAL A 360 -15.05 21.47 -21.77
C VAL A 360 -13.89 22.25 -22.39
N ILE A 361 -13.20 23.08 -21.60
CA ILE A 361 -12.06 23.87 -22.08
C ILE A 361 -10.90 22.96 -22.49
N CYS A 362 -10.52 21.99 -21.65
CA CYS A 362 -9.41 21.09 -21.94
C CYS A 362 -9.67 20.25 -23.19
N ILE A 363 -10.89 19.70 -23.33
CA ILE A 363 -11.30 18.92 -24.49
C ILE A 363 -11.37 19.80 -25.75
N SER A 364 -11.95 21.01 -25.65
CA SER A 364 -12.02 22.00 -26.74
C SER A 364 -10.62 22.34 -27.26
N ARG A 365 -9.66 22.58 -26.36
CA ARG A 365 -8.27 22.89 -26.73
C ARG A 365 -7.58 21.73 -27.43
N VAL A 366 -7.75 20.49 -26.95
CA VAL A 366 -7.21 19.32 -27.65
C VAL A 366 -7.85 19.17 -29.03
N ASN A 367 -9.18 19.31 -29.15
CA ASN A 367 -9.85 19.28 -30.45
C ASN A 367 -9.31 20.37 -31.39
N ASN A 368 -9.14 21.60 -30.89
CA ASN A 368 -8.58 22.73 -31.63
C ASN A 368 -7.16 22.43 -32.14
N SER A 369 -6.32 21.82 -31.30
CA SER A 369 -4.94 21.43 -31.67
C SER A 369 -4.87 20.39 -32.78
N ARG A 370 -5.94 19.59 -32.93
CA ARG A 370 -6.04 18.54 -33.96
C ARG A 370 -6.62 19.06 -35.27
N ALA A 371 -7.11 20.30 -35.31
CA ALA A 371 -7.62 20.94 -36.53
C ALA A 371 -8.69 20.12 -37.27
N GLY A 372 -9.52 19.35 -36.54
CA GLY A 372 -10.53 18.46 -37.14
C GLY A 372 -9.97 17.23 -37.86
N VAL A 373 -8.67 16.95 -37.76
CA VAL A 373 -8.01 15.82 -38.43
C VAL A 373 -8.19 14.54 -37.61
N VAL A 374 -8.75 13.51 -38.26
CA VAL A 374 -8.86 12.16 -37.69
C VAL A 374 -7.49 11.47 -37.77
N THR A 375 -6.87 11.28 -36.60
CA THR A 375 -5.57 10.61 -36.47
C THR A 375 -5.74 9.10 -36.55
N LYS A 376 -4.97 8.44 -37.42
CA LYS A 376 -5.09 6.98 -37.65
C LYS A 376 -3.85 6.20 -37.25
N SER A 377 -2.73 6.86 -36.99
CA SER A 377 -1.46 6.24 -36.61
C SER A 377 -0.80 6.95 -35.44
N LEU A 378 -0.05 6.19 -34.64
CA LEU A 378 0.82 6.73 -33.59
C LEU A 378 2.01 7.54 -34.15
N ASN A 379 2.29 7.42 -35.46
CA ASN A 379 3.34 8.20 -36.14
C ASN A 379 2.85 9.58 -36.60
N ASP A 380 1.53 9.83 -36.59
CA ASP A 380 0.96 11.12 -36.95
C ASP A 380 1.17 12.13 -35.80
N ASN A 381 1.22 13.43 -36.07
CA ASN A 381 1.25 14.44 -35.00
C ASN A 381 -0.15 14.60 -34.39
N PHE A 382 -0.30 14.39 -33.08
CA PHE A 382 -1.60 14.56 -32.42
C PHE A 382 -1.49 14.85 -30.92
N SER A 383 -2.59 15.39 -30.38
CA SER A 383 -2.76 15.61 -28.95
C SER A 383 -3.94 14.82 -28.41
N VAL A 384 -3.88 14.47 -27.13
CA VAL A 384 -4.94 13.76 -26.39
C VAL A 384 -5.14 14.34 -25.00
N PHE A 385 -6.39 14.38 -24.56
CA PHE A 385 -6.74 14.65 -23.16
C PHE A 385 -6.91 13.33 -22.41
N VAL A 386 -6.29 13.18 -21.25
CA VAL A 386 -6.21 11.92 -20.51
C VAL A 386 -6.89 12.07 -19.16
N THR A 387 -7.92 11.27 -18.94
CA THR A 387 -8.74 11.29 -17.71
C THR A 387 -9.11 9.87 -17.29
N PRO A 388 -9.22 9.57 -15.98
CA PRO A 388 -9.78 8.30 -15.53
C PRO A 388 -11.32 8.26 -15.61
N ASN A 389 -11.99 9.37 -15.97
CA ASN A 389 -13.44 9.43 -16.03
C ASN A 389 -14.00 8.75 -17.30
N ALA A 390 -14.38 7.47 -17.18
CA ALA A 390 -14.97 6.68 -18.26
C ALA A 390 -16.24 7.28 -18.87
N SER A 391 -17.04 8.00 -18.08
CA SER A 391 -18.26 8.67 -18.57
C SER A 391 -17.89 9.85 -19.46
N LEU A 392 -16.92 10.67 -19.03
CA LEU A 392 -16.39 11.77 -19.81
C LEU A 392 -15.76 11.29 -21.12
N ILE A 393 -14.91 10.24 -21.08
CA ILE A 393 -14.32 9.62 -22.28
C ILE A 393 -15.42 9.24 -23.29
N LYS A 394 -16.44 8.52 -22.83
CA LYS A 394 -17.51 8.01 -23.71
C LYS A 394 -18.32 9.13 -24.34
N HIS A 395 -18.74 10.11 -23.54
CA HIS A 395 -19.66 11.15 -23.99
C HIS A 395 -18.96 12.28 -24.76
N ALA A 396 -17.73 12.64 -24.39
CA ALA A 396 -16.93 13.59 -25.15
C ALA A 396 -16.60 13.05 -26.54
N ASN A 397 -16.09 11.81 -26.66
CA ASN A 397 -15.75 11.28 -27.98
C ASN A 397 -16.97 11.06 -28.88
N ARG A 398 -18.13 10.70 -28.30
CA ARG A 398 -19.39 10.58 -29.05
C ARG A 398 -19.88 11.92 -29.61
N PHE A 399 -19.56 13.02 -28.93
CA PHE A 399 -19.89 14.37 -29.41
C PHE A 399 -19.08 14.73 -30.67
N PHE A 400 -17.79 14.39 -30.71
CA PHE A 400 -16.92 14.73 -31.84
C PHE A 400 -16.94 13.72 -32.98
N SER A 401 -17.24 12.45 -32.70
CA SER A 401 -17.29 11.38 -33.69
C SER A 401 -18.51 10.48 -33.47
N SER A 402 -19.30 10.29 -34.52
CA SER A 402 -20.42 9.33 -34.53
C SER A 402 -19.93 7.88 -34.46
N ASP A 403 -18.76 7.60 -35.04
CA ASP A 403 -18.09 6.30 -35.01
C ASP A 403 -16.80 6.38 -34.18
N ILE A 404 -16.80 5.73 -33.02
CA ILE A 404 -15.62 5.57 -32.13
C ILE A 404 -14.48 4.82 -32.85
N ASP A 405 -14.80 4.05 -33.90
CA ASP A 405 -13.88 3.19 -34.65
C ASP A 405 -13.07 3.92 -35.75
N SER A 406 -13.14 5.25 -35.85
CA SER A 406 -12.58 6.02 -36.97
C SER A 406 -11.11 6.43 -36.82
N GLY A 407 -10.52 6.34 -35.62
CA GLY A 407 -9.14 6.74 -35.32
C GLY A 407 -8.81 6.82 -33.83
N ILE A 408 -7.66 7.42 -33.48
CA ILE A 408 -7.27 7.67 -32.08
C ILE A 408 -8.21 8.73 -31.48
N PRO A 409 -8.92 8.46 -30.37
CA PRO A 409 -9.87 9.40 -29.77
C PRO A 409 -9.24 10.71 -29.29
N ILE A 410 -10.08 11.74 -29.05
CA ILE A 410 -9.64 13.03 -28.49
C ILE A 410 -9.40 12.91 -26.98
N VAL A 411 -10.32 12.20 -26.31
CA VAL A 411 -10.25 11.93 -24.88
C VAL A 411 -9.97 10.44 -24.67
N ILE A 412 -8.96 10.10 -23.89
CA ILE A 412 -8.54 8.72 -23.63
C ILE A 412 -8.34 8.49 -22.13
N SER A 413 -8.25 7.22 -21.73
CA SER A 413 -7.84 6.84 -20.39
C SER A 413 -6.32 6.68 -20.28
N ASP A 414 -5.81 6.73 -19.07
CA ASP A 414 -4.48 6.27 -18.70
C ASP A 414 -4.28 4.78 -19.05
N THR A 415 -5.31 3.95 -18.88
CA THR A 415 -5.29 2.54 -19.30
C THR A 415 -5.07 2.35 -20.80
N TRP A 416 -5.60 3.25 -21.62
CA TRP A 416 -5.36 3.24 -23.06
C TRP A 416 -3.88 3.52 -23.35
N LEU A 417 -3.29 4.53 -22.70
CA LEU A 417 -1.86 4.83 -22.86
C LEU A 417 -0.98 3.67 -22.43
N THR A 418 -1.27 3.08 -21.26
CA THR A 418 -0.59 1.88 -20.77
C THR A 418 -0.67 0.76 -21.79
N THR A 419 -1.86 0.46 -22.31
CA THR A 419 -2.08 -0.62 -23.30
C THR A 419 -1.26 -0.41 -24.58
N ILE A 420 -1.22 0.82 -25.08
CA ILE A 420 -0.55 1.15 -26.35
C ILE A 420 0.97 1.18 -26.22
N PHE A 421 1.49 1.74 -25.13
CA PHE A 421 2.92 2.00 -24.99
C PHE A 421 3.67 0.91 -24.21
N TRP A 422 2.99 0.13 -23.37
CA TRP A 422 3.63 -0.89 -22.53
C TRP A 422 4.44 -1.89 -23.37
N LEU A 423 3.90 -2.34 -24.51
CA LEU A 423 4.58 -3.29 -25.40
C LEU A 423 5.91 -2.77 -25.97
N LYS A 424 6.10 -1.45 -26.02
CA LYS A 424 7.35 -0.83 -26.48
C LYS A 424 8.50 -1.04 -25.49
N HIS A 425 8.20 -1.20 -24.21
CA HIS A 425 9.19 -1.34 -23.13
C HIS A 425 8.77 -2.36 -22.04
N GLN A 426 8.14 -3.47 -22.44
CA GLN A 426 7.62 -4.49 -21.50
C GLN A 426 8.68 -5.04 -20.53
N ASN A 427 9.96 -5.10 -20.92
CA ASN A 427 11.03 -5.61 -20.07
C ASN A 427 11.33 -4.67 -18.89
N ASN A 428 11.23 -3.36 -19.09
CA ASN A 428 11.51 -2.36 -18.06
C ASN A 428 10.29 -2.08 -17.17
N TYR A 429 9.08 -2.32 -17.70
CA TYR A 429 7.81 -2.01 -17.03
C TYR A 429 6.90 -3.23 -16.98
N LYS A 430 7.44 -4.40 -16.60
CA LYS A 430 6.75 -5.70 -16.65
C LYS A 430 5.42 -5.71 -15.90
N ASP A 431 5.36 -5.03 -14.76
CA ASP A 431 4.23 -5.11 -13.83
C ASP A 431 3.27 -3.92 -13.94
N LEU A 432 3.53 -2.96 -14.84
CA LEU A 432 2.71 -1.76 -15.02
C LEU A 432 1.21 -2.07 -15.28
N PRO A 433 0.84 -3.00 -16.19
CA PRO A 433 -0.57 -3.36 -16.37
C PRO A 433 -1.22 -3.90 -15.10
N THR A 434 -0.45 -4.66 -14.33
CA THR A 434 -0.90 -5.25 -13.08
C THR A 434 -1.05 -4.17 -12.01
N HIS A 435 -0.06 -3.28 -11.84
CA HIS A 435 -0.13 -2.16 -10.90
C HIS A 435 -1.30 -1.22 -11.23
N SER A 436 -1.59 -1.00 -12.53
CA SER A 436 -2.75 -0.24 -12.97
C SER A 436 -4.07 -0.91 -12.56
N LEU A 437 -4.22 -2.23 -12.77
CA LEU A 437 -5.42 -2.95 -12.31
C LEU A 437 -5.58 -2.89 -10.78
N VAL A 438 -4.51 -3.11 -10.02
CA VAL A 438 -4.54 -3.03 -8.56
C VAL A 438 -4.94 -1.63 -8.12
N SER A 439 -4.35 -0.59 -8.72
CA SER A 439 -4.73 0.79 -8.48
C SER A 439 -6.23 1.01 -8.72
N HIS A 440 -6.79 0.52 -9.82
CA HIS A 440 -8.23 0.63 -10.09
C HIS A 440 -9.10 -0.19 -9.14
N ALA A 441 -8.65 -1.37 -8.69
CA ALA A 441 -9.33 -2.14 -7.66
C ALA A 441 -9.41 -1.33 -6.36
N TYR A 442 -8.28 -0.79 -5.87
CA TYR A 442 -8.27 0.05 -4.67
C TYR A 442 -9.06 1.36 -4.86
N ALA A 443 -9.08 1.95 -6.06
CA ALA A 443 -9.91 3.10 -6.35
C ALA A 443 -11.41 2.76 -6.30
N THR A 444 -11.79 1.56 -6.78
CA THR A 444 -13.17 1.05 -6.67
C THR A 444 -13.56 0.84 -5.21
N LEU A 445 -12.67 0.21 -4.41
CA LEU A 445 -12.89 -0.03 -2.98
C LEU A 445 -13.05 1.25 -2.14
N ASN A 446 -12.56 2.38 -2.64
CA ASN A 446 -12.56 3.66 -1.92
C ASN A 446 -13.39 4.73 -2.63
N LYS A 447 -14.22 4.36 -3.61
CA LYS A 447 -14.94 5.37 -4.39
C LYS A 447 -16.06 6.03 -3.56
N SER A 448 -16.20 7.35 -3.70
CA SER A 448 -17.44 8.05 -3.37
C SER A 448 -18.38 7.89 -4.54
N ASP A 449 -19.44 7.12 -4.38
CA ASP A 449 -20.50 7.00 -5.37
C ASP A 449 -21.88 7.05 -4.69
N SER A 450 -22.91 6.65 -5.43
CA SER A 450 -24.28 6.61 -4.93
C SER A 450 -24.45 5.77 -3.67
N VAL A 451 -23.61 4.75 -3.44
CA VAL A 451 -23.58 3.95 -2.22
C VAL A 451 -23.25 4.86 -1.02
N TRP A 452 -22.16 5.60 -1.13
CA TRP A 452 -21.69 6.49 -0.07
C TRP A 452 -22.65 7.65 0.20
N ASP A 453 -23.19 8.27 -0.86
CA ASP A 453 -24.15 9.36 -0.72
C ASP A 453 -25.45 8.89 -0.04
N ASN A 454 -25.93 7.70 -0.39
CA ASN A 454 -27.12 7.11 0.23
C ASN A 454 -26.85 6.75 1.69
N PHE A 455 -25.71 6.13 2.00
CA PHE A 455 -25.28 5.89 3.38
C PHE A 455 -25.26 7.19 4.19
N LEU A 456 -24.57 8.22 3.72
CA LEU A 456 -24.48 9.51 4.41
C LEU A 456 -25.86 10.15 4.62
N SER A 457 -26.73 10.09 3.61
CA SER A 457 -28.08 10.65 3.71
C SER A 457 -28.90 10.00 4.83
N ARG A 458 -28.84 8.66 4.94
CA ARG A 458 -29.54 7.90 5.98
C ARG A 458 -28.88 8.04 7.34
N PHE A 459 -27.56 8.01 7.40
CA PHE A 459 -26.79 8.24 8.62
C PHE A 459 -27.12 9.59 9.25
N LYS A 460 -27.21 10.66 8.44
CA LYS A 460 -27.65 11.99 8.89
C LYS A 460 -29.09 12.01 9.38
N ARG A 461 -29.98 11.28 8.68
CA ARG A 461 -31.39 11.16 9.09
C ARG A 461 -31.51 10.46 10.45
N LEU A 462 -30.80 9.36 10.66
CA LEU A 462 -30.79 8.64 11.94
C LEU A 462 -30.25 9.47 13.10
N ASN A 463 -29.24 10.33 12.85
CA ASN A 463 -28.82 11.32 13.84
C ASN A 463 -29.92 12.35 14.12
N ALA A 464 -30.53 12.92 13.08
CA ALA A 464 -31.60 13.91 13.23
C ALA A 464 -32.84 13.35 13.96
N GLU A 465 -33.10 12.05 13.84
CA GLU A 465 -34.16 11.32 14.54
C GLU A 465 -33.76 10.90 15.98
N GLY A 466 -32.51 11.12 16.39
CA GLY A 466 -31.98 10.80 17.73
C GLY A 466 -31.70 9.31 17.96
N VAL A 467 -31.64 8.50 16.90
CA VAL A 467 -31.35 7.05 16.98
C VAL A 467 -29.85 6.81 17.20
N ILE A 468 -29.01 7.69 16.65
CA ILE A 468 -27.56 7.72 16.85
C ILE A 468 -27.25 9.04 17.55
N ASP A 469 -26.48 9.02 18.63
CA ASP A 469 -26.08 10.23 19.34
C ASP A 469 -24.91 10.96 18.64
N ASP A 470 -24.71 12.24 18.97
CA ASP A 470 -23.68 13.08 18.36
C ASP A 470 -22.24 12.58 18.62
N GLU A 471 -21.98 11.91 19.75
CA GLU A 471 -20.65 11.36 20.06
C GLU A 471 -20.35 10.18 19.13
N THR A 472 -21.30 9.27 18.98
CA THR A 472 -21.24 8.14 18.04
C THR A 472 -21.07 8.62 16.60
N VAL A 473 -21.77 9.69 16.22
CA VAL A 473 -21.61 10.29 14.89
C VAL A 473 -20.17 10.74 14.64
N GLU A 474 -19.57 11.44 15.60
CA GLU A 474 -18.18 11.90 15.48
C GLU A 474 -17.20 10.72 15.41
N ILE A 475 -17.41 9.71 16.24
CA ILE A 475 -16.58 8.49 16.25
C ILE A 475 -16.62 7.78 14.90
N VAL A 476 -17.82 7.51 14.40
CA VAL A 476 -18.02 6.76 13.15
C VAL A 476 -17.48 7.55 11.96
N ARG A 477 -17.79 8.85 11.89
CA ARG A 477 -17.42 9.74 10.77
C ARG A 477 -15.91 9.80 10.54
N TYR A 478 -15.12 9.81 11.61
CA TYR A 478 -13.66 9.88 11.53
C TYR A 478 -12.98 8.52 11.65
N HIS A 479 -13.75 7.42 11.71
CA HIS A 479 -13.17 6.09 11.79
C HIS A 479 -12.52 5.67 10.47
N LYS A 480 -11.29 5.16 10.56
CA LYS A 480 -10.49 4.76 9.38
C LYS A 480 -11.13 3.65 8.55
N SER A 481 -11.93 2.77 9.14
CA SER A 481 -12.57 1.67 8.39
C SER A 481 -13.93 2.03 7.78
N LEU A 482 -14.50 3.21 8.07
CA LEU A 482 -15.89 3.53 7.69
C LEU A 482 -16.15 3.31 6.20
N LEU A 483 -15.29 3.84 5.34
CA LEU A 483 -15.43 3.71 3.89
C LEU A 483 -15.40 2.25 3.43
N LYS A 484 -14.52 1.44 4.02
CA LYS A 484 -14.42 0.01 3.73
C LYS A 484 -15.71 -0.70 4.16
N GLU A 485 -16.19 -0.47 5.38
CA GLU A 485 -17.41 -1.12 5.89
C GLU A 485 -18.64 -0.77 5.04
N VAL A 486 -18.80 0.50 4.65
CA VAL A 486 -19.90 0.94 3.78
C VAL A 486 -19.85 0.23 2.43
N ASN A 487 -18.66 0.17 1.82
CA ASN A 487 -18.53 -0.45 0.50
C ASN A 487 -18.65 -1.98 0.55
N ASP A 488 -18.15 -2.63 1.61
CA ASP A 488 -18.32 -4.07 1.81
C ASP A 488 -19.81 -4.44 1.97
N CYS A 489 -20.59 -3.65 2.72
CA CYS A 489 -22.04 -3.82 2.80
C CYS A 489 -22.75 -3.66 1.44
N SER A 490 -22.23 -2.79 0.55
CA SER A 490 -22.82 -2.55 -0.77
C SER A 490 -22.85 -3.78 -1.68
N ILE A 491 -22.02 -4.81 -1.43
CA ILE A 491 -22.05 -6.07 -2.18
C ILE A 491 -23.45 -6.69 -2.15
N GLU A 492 -24.12 -6.63 -1.01
CA GLU A 492 -25.44 -7.20 -0.79
C GLU A 492 -26.57 -6.21 -1.07
N VAL A 493 -26.47 -5.00 -0.51
CA VAL A 493 -27.59 -4.04 -0.56
C VAL A 493 -27.55 -3.14 -1.80
N GLY A 494 -26.41 -3.08 -2.49
CA GLY A 494 -26.16 -2.14 -3.57
C GLY A 494 -26.15 -0.72 -3.02
N ASP A 495 -26.85 0.18 -3.71
CA ASP A 495 -26.94 1.58 -3.30
C ASP A 495 -28.09 1.82 -2.30
N ASP A 496 -28.98 0.86 -2.07
CA ASP A 496 -30.18 1.01 -1.23
C ASP A 496 -29.98 0.41 0.17
N PHE A 497 -29.22 1.11 1.01
CA PHE A 497 -29.03 0.76 2.41
C PHE A 497 -30.36 0.79 3.16
N SER A 498 -30.66 -0.17 4.04
CA SER A 498 -31.73 0.02 5.02
C SER A 498 -31.21 0.79 6.24
N ASP A 499 -32.11 1.24 7.12
CA ASP A 499 -31.71 1.89 8.37
C ASP A 499 -30.99 0.90 9.28
N GLU A 500 -31.45 -0.36 9.29
CA GLU A 500 -30.77 -1.47 9.98
C GLU A 500 -29.35 -1.68 9.45
N GLY A 501 -29.14 -1.61 8.12
CA GLY A 501 -27.81 -1.75 7.52
C GLY A 501 -26.86 -0.61 7.93
N VAL A 502 -27.35 0.62 8.03
CA VAL A 502 -26.55 1.75 8.55
C VAL A 502 -26.19 1.52 10.03
N LEU A 503 -27.15 1.09 10.85
CA LEU A 503 -26.91 0.79 12.26
C LEU A 503 -25.94 -0.38 12.47
N GLU A 504 -25.95 -1.36 11.57
CA GLU A 504 -24.98 -2.47 11.62
C GLU A 504 -23.55 -1.98 11.36
N ILE A 505 -23.35 -1.10 10.39
CA ILE A 505 -22.05 -0.47 10.11
C ILE A 505 -21.55 0.32 11.33
N VAL A 506 -22.43 1.10 11.96
CA VAL A 506 -22.13 1.84 13.20
C VAL A 506 -21.68 0.89 14.29
N LYS A 507 -22.44 -0.18 14.57
CA LYS A 507 -22.10 -1.18 15.59
C LYS A 507 -20.77 -1.87 15.32
N ARG A 508 -20.45 -2.20 14.07
CA ARG A 508 -19.16 -2.82 13.71
C ARG A 508 -18.00 -1.86 14.00
N ILE A 509 -18.15 -0.57 13.69
CA ILE A 509 -17.13 0.44 13.95
C ILE A 509 -16.93 0.67 15.46
N GLU A 510 -18.01 0.71 16.23
CA GLU A 510 -17.94 0.80 17.69
C GLU A 510 -17.23 -0.42 18.30
N ALA A 511 -17.57 -1.63 17.84
CA ALA A 511 -16.92 -2.87 18.28
C ALA A 511 -15.41 -2.87 17.96
N GLN A 512 -15.03 -2.45 16.74
CA GLN A 512 -13.62 -2.32 16.35
C GLN A 512 -12.86 -1.31 17.22
N LYS A 513 -13.50 -0.20 17.59
CA LYS A 513 -12.91 0.79 18.50
C LYS A 513 -12.75 0.25 19.91
N GLU A 514 -13.74 -0.46 20.42
CA GLU A 514 -13.68 -1.09 21.74
C GLU A 514 -12.57 -2.15 21.80
N GLU A 515 -12.45 -2.98 20.76
CA GLU A 515 -11.37 -3.94 20.61
C GLU A 515 -9.99 -3.25 20.55
N ALA A 516 -9.86 -2.19 19.75
CA ALA A 516 -8.61 -1.42 19.66
C ALA A 516 -8.23 -0.77 21.01
N LYS A 517 -9.22 -0.26 21.76
CA LYS A 517 -9.01 0.29 23.10
C LYS A 517 -8.55 -0.80 24.07
N ASN A 518 -9.18 -1.98 24.04
CA ASN A 518 -8.81 -3.11 24.89
C ASN A 518 -7.40 -3.61 24.56
N LEU A 519 -7.03 -3.69 23.28
CA LEU A 519 -5.67 -4.02 22.84
C LEU A 519 -4.65 -2.97 23.29
N ALA A 520 -4.97 -1.68 23.17
CA ALA A 520 -4.09 -0.60 23.63
C ALA A 520 -3.87 -0.65 25.14
N VAL A 521 -4.94 -0.86 25.93
CA VAL A 521 -4.86 -1.03 27.38
C VAL A 521 -4.03 -2.27 27.73
N ALA A 522 -4.25 -3.39 27.06
CA ALA A 522 -3.46 -4.61 27.28
C ALA A 522 -1.97 -4.37 26.99
N SER A 523 -1.64 -3.67 25.89
CA SER A 523 -0.26 -3.33 25.53
C SER A 523 0.41 -2.35 26.52
N ALA A 524 -0.36 -1.43 27.08
CA ALA A 524 0.12 -0.51 28.12
C ALA A 524 0.39 -1.25 29.44
N ILE A 525 -0.49 -2.18 29.82
CA ILE A 525 -0.31 -3.05 30.98
C ILE A 525 0.93 -3.93 30.80
N THR A 526 1.15 -4.53 29.62
CA THR A 526 2.36 -5.35 29.39
C THR A 526 3.63 -4.51 29.45
N LEU A 527 3.63 -3.31 28.87
CA LEU A 527 4.76 -2.39 28.95
C LEU A 527 5.06 -1.97 30.42
N GLU A 528 4.02 -1.71 31.20
CA GLU A 528 4.17 -1.34 32.61
C GLU A 528 4.65 -2.53 33.46
N GLN A 529 4.18 -3.74 33.18
CA GLN A 529 4.67 -4.97 33.80
C GLN A 529 6.15 -5.23 33.45
N GLU A 530 6.56 -5.00 32.21
CA GLU A 530 7.96 -5.06 31.81
C GLU A 530 8.79 -4.04 32.60
N LYS A 531 8.35 -2.78 32.67
CA LYS A 531 9.01 -1.74 33.50
C LYS A 531 9.11 -2.18 34.96
N LEU A 532 8.03 -2.67 35.56
CA LEU A 532 8.00 -3.12 36.96
C LEU A 532 8.98 -4.29 37.18
N SER A 533 9.03 -5.26 36.26
CA SER A 533 9.94 -6.40 36.34
C SER A 533 11.41 -5.97 36.28
N THR A 534 11.74 -4.96 35.46
CA THR A 534 13.10 -4.41 35.41
C THR A 534 13.47 -3.70 36.71
N VAL A 535 12.54 -2.98 37.35
CA VAL A 535 12.76 -2.33 38.66
C VAL A 535 12.97 -3.38 39.76
N ILE A 536 12.12 -4.41 39.81
CA ILE A 536 12.26 -5.52 40.77
C ILE A 536 13.61 -6.22 40.60
N SER A 537 14.07 -6.44 39.37
CA SER A 537 15.38 -7.05 39.09
C SER A 537 16.57 -6.18 39.52
N LYS A 538 16.42 -4.85 39.53
CA LYS A 538 17.43 -3.91 40.01
C LYS A 538 17.45 -3.88 41.54
N LEU A 539 16.28 -3.88 42.18
CA LEU A 539 16.15 -3.96 43.64
C LEU A 539 16.74 -5.25 44.20
N SER A 540 16.45 -6.41 43.60
CA SER A 540 16.99 -7.69 44.07
C SER A 540 18.53 -7.76 43.97
N LYS A 541 19.11 -7.20 42.91
CA LYS A 541 20.57 -7.05 42.79
C LYS A 541 21.15 -6.12 43.86
N SER A 542 20.46 -5.03 44.19
CA SER A 542 20.86 -4.11 45.26
C SER A 542 20.83 -4.81 46.63
N ASP A 543 19.75 -5.53 46.95
CA ASP A 543 19.62 -6.28 48.20
C ASP A 543 20.73 -7.34 48.35
N GLU A 544 21.07 -8.06 47.29
CA GLU A 544 22.20 -9.00 47.32
C GLU A 544 23.54 -8.32 47.63
N THR A 545 23.78 -7.12 47.08
CA THR A 545 25.02 -6.38 47.35
C THR A 545 25.09 -5.89 48.80
N VAL A 546 23.95 -5.43 49.34
CA VAL A 546 23.83 -5.00 50.74
C VAL A 546 24.11 -6.18 51.69
N ILE A 547 23.48 -7.33 51.46
CA ILE A 547 23.69 -8.55 52.29
C ILE A 547 25.16 -9.00 52.24
N LYS A 548 25.79 -9.02 51.06
CA LYS A 548 27.22 -9.37 50.92
C LYS A 548 28.10 -8.40 51.70
N PHE A 549 27.81 -7.11 51.65
CA PHE A 549 28.57 -6.08 52.34
C PHE A 549 28.40 -6.13 53.87
N GLU A 550 27.18 -6.33 54.37
CA GLU A 550 26.94 -6.55 55.81
C GLU A 550 27.71 -7.75 56.34
N SER A 551 27.72 -8.85 55.58
CA SER A 551 28.49 -10.05 55.94
C SER A 551 30.01 -9.80 55.98
N PHE A 552 30.50 -8.90 55.13
CA PHE A 552 31.91 -8.50 55.11
C PHE A 552 32.28 -7.64 56.32
N ILE A 553 31.43 -6.68 56.71
CA ILE A 553 31.61 -5.86 57.91
C ILE A 553 31.64 -6.74 59.15
N ASP A 554 30.71 -7.70 59.27
CA ASP A 554 30.63 -8.58 60.42
C ASP A 554 31.85 -9.52 60.51
N LYS A 555 32.32 -10.05 59.38
CA LYS A 555 33.57 -10.83 59.33
C LYS A 555 34.79 -9.99 59.73
N SER A 556 34.93 -8.79 59.16
CA SER A 556 36.07 -7.91 59.44
C SER A 556 36.12 -7.46 60.90
N SER A 557 34.96 -7.15 61.49
CA SER A 557 34.83 -6.79 62.90
C SER A 557 35.26 -7.93 63.83
N ARG A 558 34.93 -9.17 63.48
CA ARG A 558 35.38 -10.37 64.22
C ARG A 558 36.89 -10.57 64.09
N THR A 559 37.44 -10.46 62.88
CA THR A 559 38.90 -10.62 62.66
C THR A 559 39.71 -9.58 63.43
N LEU A 560 39.29 -8.31 63.39
CA LEU A 560 39.96 -7.25 64.13
C LEU A 560 39.87 -7.48 65.65
N SER A 561 38.72 -7.93 66.12
CA SER A 561 38.53 -8.25 67.54
C SER A 561 39.40 -9.43 67.97
N LEU A 562 39.55 -10.46 67.13
CA LEU A 562 40.48 -11.57 67.38
C LEU A 562 41.91 -11.06 67.50
N ILE A 563 42.38 -10.23 66.57
CA ILE A 563 43.74 -9.65 66.58
C ILE A 563 43.98 -8.89 67.90
N VAL A 564 43.06 -8.01 68.29
CA VAL A 564 43.17 -7.24 69.54
C VAL A 564 43.22 -8.17 70.75
N THR A 565 42.35 -9.19 70.82
CA THR A 565 42.38 -10.15 71.93
C THR A 565 43.60 -11.05 71.95
N ALA A 566 44.18 -11.40 70.79
CA ALA A 566 45.42 -12.16 70.68
C ALA A 566 46.63 -11.35 71.15
N ILE A 567 46.68 -10.05 70.84
CA ILE A 567 47.70 -9.12 71.36
C ILE A 567 47.60 -9.00 72.88
N LEU A 568 46.38 -8.85 73.41
CA LEU A 568 46.14 -8.82 74.86
C LEU A 568 46.53 -10.15 75.52
N GLY A 569 46.16 -11.29 74.93
CA GLY A 569 46.55 -12.62 75.41
C GLY A 569 48.07 -12.82 75.42
N SER A 570 48.76 -12.39 74.36
CA SER A 570 50.23 -12.42 74.30
C SER A 570 50.86 -11.52 75.36
N SER A 571 50.25 -10.36 75.62
CA SER A 571 50.69 -9.45 76.68
C SER A 571 50.50 -10.06 78.07
N LEU A 572 49.44 -10.85 78.31
CA LEU A 572 49.27 -11.59 79.56
C LEU A 572 50.39 -12.63 79.76
N ILE A 573 50.76 -13.36 78.70
CA ILE A 573 51.84 -14.36 78.75
C ILE A 573 53.18 -13.69 79.04
N LEU A 574 53.49 -12.59 78.35
CA LEU A 574 54.71 -11.81 78.57
C LEU A 574 54.75 -11.17 79.96
N GLY A 575 53.61 -10.65 80.43
CA GLY A 575 53.47 -10.09 81.78
C GLY A 575 53.70 -11.15 82.85
N PHE A 576 53.13 -12.35 82.67
CA PHE A 576 53.34 -13.46 83.59
C PHE A 576 54.80 -13.90 83.63
N TYR A 577 55.45 -14.00 82.47
CA TYR A 577 56.89 -14.27 82.39
C TYR A 577 57.73 -13.20 83.08
N GLY A 578 57.41 -11.92 82.90
CA GLY A 578 58.07 -10.81 83.59
C GLY A 578 57.90 -10.88 85.10
N SER A 579 56.70 -11.21 85.58
CA SER A 579 56.40 -11.38 87.01
C SER A 579 57.19 -12.55 87.63
N LEU A 580 57.31 -13.69 86.93
CA LEU A 580 58.08 -14.84 87.40
C LEU A 580 59.58 -14.53 87.54
N LYS A 581 60.10 -13.63 86.70
CA LYS A 581 61.49 -13.16 86.77
C LYS A 581 61.74 -12.16 87.90
N GLY A 582 60.73 -11.78 88.67
CA GLY A 582 60.88 -10.81 89.76
C GLY A 582 61.22 -9.40 89.27
N LEU A 583 60.75 -9.02 88.08
CA LEU A 583 60.97 -7.68 87.53
C LEU A 583 60.24 -6.62 88.36
N ASP A 584 61.00 -5.69 88.93
CA ASP A 584 60.50 -4.59 89.72
C ASP A 584 60.13 -3.41 88.80
N VAL A 585 58.85 -3.32 88.43
CA VAL A 585 58.33 -2.43 87.38
C VAL A 585 58.56 -0.94 87.70
N PHE A 586 58.76 -0.59 88.96
CA PHE A 586 58.89 0.80 89.40
C PHE A 586 60.33 1.34 89.44
N ASN A 587 61.36 0.50 89.27
CA ASN A 587 62.77 0.89 89.42
C ASN A 587 63.51 1.21 88.11
N GLY A 588 62.80 1.49 87.02
CA GLY A 588 63.34 2.15 85.82
C GLY A 588 64.30 1.32 84.93
N GLU A 589 64.88 0.23 85.42
CA GLU A 589 65.80 -0.65 84.65
C GLU A 589 65.08 -1.83 83.95
N THR A 590 63.76 -1.77 83.77
CA THR A 590 63.00 -2.84 83.09
C THR A 590 62.72 -2.52 81.63
N ASN A 591 62.79 -3.54 80.77
CA ASN A 591 62.39 -3.43 79.36
C ASN A 591 60.95 -2.91 79.27
N PHE A 592 60.75 -1.74 78.65
CA PHE A 592 59.47 -1.03 78.59
C PHE A 592 58.29 -1.93 78.18
N ILE A 593 58.49 -2.84 77.23
CA ILE A 593 57.47 -3.79 76.75
C ILE A 593 57.04 -4.77 77.86
N LEU A 594 57.99 -5.28 78.67
CA LEU A 594 57.70 -6.20 79.78
C LEU A 594 57.03 -5.47 80.95
N GLY A 595 57.42 -4.22 81.23
CA GLY A 595 56.74 -3.37 82.21
C GLY A 595 55.29 -3.05 81.81
N LEU A 596 55.05 -2.76 80.53
CA LEU A 596 53.71 -2.47 80.04
C LEU A 596 52.83 -3.73 80.00
N ALA A 597 53.40 -4.89 79.65
CA ALA A 597 52.71 -6.18 79.68
C ALA A 597 52.31 -6.61 81.10
N THR A 598 53.16 -6.39 82.11
CA THR A 598 52.85 -6.66 83.52
C THR A 598 51.73 -5.75 84.04
N ILE A 599 51.74 -4.46 83.70
CA ILE A 599 50.65 -3.53 84.04
C ILE A 599 49.33 -3.94 83.40
N ILE A 600 49.35 -4.31 82.11
CA ILE A 600 48.16 -4.81 81.39
C ILE A 600 47.63 -6.08 82.07
N MET A 601 48.51 -7.00 82.46
CA MET A 601 48.13 -8.24 83.15
C MET A 601 47.50 -7.98 84.51
N PHE A 602 48.08 -7.10 85.32
CA PHE A 602 47.52 -6.75 86.62
C PHE A 602 46.15 -6.07 86.48
N SER A 603 46.04 -5.14 85.54
CA SER A 603 44.78 -4.43 85.24
C SER A 603 43.69 -5.39 84.77
N LEU A 604 44.00 -6.30 83.84
CA LEU A 604 43.04 -7.30 83.36
C LEU A 604 42.64 -8.29 84.45
N ASN A 605 43.53 -8.67 85.37
CA ASN A 605 43.19 -9.53 86.50
C ASN A 605 42.22 -8.83 87.47
N ILE A 606 42.46 -7.56 87.80
CA ILE A 606 41.54 -6.74 88.62
C ILE A 606 40.18 -6.62 87.94
N LEU A 607 40.17 -6.25 86.65
CA LEU A 607 38.94 -6.12 85.87
C LEU A 607 38.18 -7.47 85.76
N GLY A 608 38.92 -8.58 85.66
CA GLY A 608 38.38 -9.93 85.63
C GLY A 608 37.74 -10.34 86.96
N THR A 609 38.38 -10.04 88.08
CA THR A 609 37.87 -10.39 89.42
C THR A 609 36.68 -9.54 89.84
N PHE A 610 36.71 -8.22 89.61
CA PHE A 610 35.64 -7.33 90.06
C PHE A 610 34.45 -7.25 89.10
N TRP A 611 34.66 -7.36 87.79
CA TRP A 611 33.63 -7.13 86.77
C TRP A 611 33.43 -8.28 85.78
N GLY A 612 34.07 -9.44 86.00
CA GLY A 612 33.94 -10.60 85.12
C GLY A 612 34.48 -10.37 83.69
N ILE A 613 35.34 -9.36 83.52
CA ILE A 613 35.92 -9.01 82.22
C ILE A 613 37.06 -9.99 81.92
N ASN A 614 36.76 -11.02 81.13
CA ASN A 614 37.77 -11.92 80.56
C ASN A 614 37.97 -11.63 79.06
N LEU A 615 38.98 -12.25 78.44
CA LEU A 615 39.29 -12.05 77.02
C LEU A 615 38.10 -12.38 76.10
N ILE A 616 37.26 -13.35 76.46
CA ILE A 616 36.08 -13.75 75.69
C ILE A 616 35.01 -12.64 75.74
N THR A 617 34.79 -12.05 76.91
CA THR A 617 33.86 -10.94 77.11
C THR A 617 34.33 -9.69 76.35
N ILE A 618 35.64 -9.41 76.35
CA ILE A 618 36.25 -8.33 75.57
C ILE A 618 36.05 -8.58 74.06
N TYR A 619 36.36 -9.79 73.58
CA TYR A 619 36.17 -10.15 72.17
C TYR A 619 34.73 -9.94 71.70
N LYS A 620 33.74 -10.46 72.44
CA LYS A 620 32.32 -10.34 72.08
C LYS A 620 31.87 -8.88 72.06
N LYS A 621 32.14 -8.13 73.14
CA LYS A 621 31.74 -6.72 73.23
C LYS A 621 32.44 -5.86 72.17
N LEU A 622 33.72 -6.10 71.89
CA LEU A 622 34.46 -5.35 70.87
C LEU A 622 33.92 -5.65 69.47
N SER A 623 33.67 -6.92 69.14
CA SER A 623 33.14 -7.33 67.84
C SER A 623 31.75 -6.76 67.58
N GLU A 624 30.86 -6.78 68.58
CA GLU A 624 29.51 -6.22 68.45
C GLU A 624 29.55 -4.69 68.33
N LYS A 625 30.39 -4.02 69.13
CA LYS A 625 30.49 -2.56 69.13
C LYS A 625 31.14 -2.04 67.84
N LEU A 626 32.16 -2.73 67.33
CA LEU A 626 32.77 -2.43 66.04
C LEU A 626 31.77 -2.64 64.90
N SER A 627 31.09 -3.79 64.84
CA SER A 627 30.07 -4.04 63.81
C SER A 627 28.98 -2.95 63.80
N LYS A 628 28.43 -2.61 64.97
CA LYS A 628 27.44 -1.52 65.10
C LYS A 628 28.00 -0.16 64.72
N TRP A 629 29.24 0.15 65.11
CA TRP A 629 29.86 1.44 64.79
C TRP A 629 30.10 1.59 63.29
N TRP A 630 30.62 0.56 62.63
CA TRP A 630 30.83 0.55 61.18
C TRP A 630 29.50 0.65 60.42
N LYS A 631 28.47 -0.11 60.83
CA LYS A 631 27.12 -0.02 60.24
C LYS A 631 26.52 1.39 60.39
N ASN A 632 26.60 1.99 61.58
CA ASN A 632 26.07 3.34 61.82
C ASN A 632 26.85 4.44 61.09
N LYS A 633 28.18 4.32 60.98
CA LYS A 633 29.00 5.31 60.27
C LYS A 633 28.64 5.35 58.78
N ILE A 634 28.42 4.18 58.18
CA ILE A 634 28.06 4.06 56.77
C ILE A 634 26.63 4.55 56.50
N LEU A 635 25.68 4.25 57.39
CA LEU A 635 24.31 4.78 57.32
C LEU A 635 24.28 6.31 57.45
N ASN A 636 25.13 6.89 58.30
CA ASN A 636 25.23 8.35 58.46
C ASN A 636 25.95 9.03 57.28
N GLU A 637 26.93 8.38 56.65
CA GLU A 637 27.56 8.89 55.43
C GLU A 637 26.58 8.83 54.23
N GLN A 638 25.74 7.80 54.11
CA GLN A 638 24.71 7.73 53.07
C GLN A 638 23.62 8.81 53.20
N ASN A 639 23.15 9.10 54.43
CA ASN A 639 22.16 10.16 54.66
C ASN A 639 22.67 11.58 54.34
N SER A 640 23.99 11.78 54.20
CA SER A 640 24.57 13.05 53.74
C SER A 640 24.62 13.20 52.22
N SER A 641 24.28 12.13 51.46
CA SER A 641 24.37 12.08 49.99
C SER A 641 23.04 11.93 49.26
N THR A 642 21.91 11.89 49.98
CA THR A 642 20.56 11.84 49.39
C THR A 642 19.85 13.18 49.51
N SER A 643 20.25 14.16 48.68
CA SER A 643 19.28 15.13 48.16
C SER A 643 18.50 14.44 47.04
N LEU A 644 17.37 13.84 47.41
CA LEU A 644 16.37 13.37 46.45
C LEU A 644 15.77 14.61 45.77
N ASP A 645 16.23 14.94 44.57
CA ASP A 645 15.47 15.78 43.66
C ASP A 645 14.19 15.01 43.28
N PRO A 646 13.00 15.58 43.51
CA PRO A 646 11.77 14.97 43.04
C PRO A 646 11.75 15.15 41.51
N PHE A 647 11.82 14.03 40.78
CA PHE A 647 11.51 13.99 39.35
C PHE A 647 10.01 14.26 39.19
N ILE A 648 9.64 15.55 39.26
CA ILE A 648 8.38 16.08 38.77
C ILE A 648 8.62 16.30 37.28
N ASP A 649 8.17 15.36 36.45
CA ASP A 649 7.90 15.65 35.04
C ASP A 649 6.66 16.55 35.00
N GLU A 650 6.89 17.85 35.18
CA GLU A 650 5.98 18.91 34.75
C GLU A 650 6.43 19.36 33.36
N GLU A 651 5.92 18.70 32.34
CA GLU A 651 5.58 19.38 31.09
C GLU A 651 4.08 19.20 30.83
N LYS A 652 3.35 20.27 31.15
CA LYS A 652 2.03 20.65 30.62
C LYS A 652 2.21 22.00 29.89
N PRO A 653 1.29 22.43 29.01
CA PRO A 653 0.01 21.82 28.62
C PRO A 653 -0.08 21.35 27.16
#